data_AF-A0A0D0DBE9-F1
#
_entry.id   AF-A0A0D0DBE9-F1
#
_cell.length_a   1.000
_cell.length_b   1.000
_cell.length_c   1.000
_cell.angle_alpha   90.00
_cell.angle_beta   90.00
_cell.angle_gamma   90.00
#
_symmetry.space_group_name_H-M   'P 1'
#
loop_
_entity.id
_entity.type
_entity.pdbx_description
1 polymer ?
#
loop_
_entity_poly.entity_id
_entity_poly.type
_entity_poly.pdbx_seq_one_letter_code
_entity_poly.pdbx_strand_id
1 'polypeptide(L)'
;MAPTLNHPSGVTFIEDTQHKAAHLDAAAYYGGGESFTRSRTYSHSHIHGYNPKRAPAFEDDTHTRARRMSHDEKSVTGPRRFLIDVEETIRVVLEQEDTDGDFQISITDAGPKMMALGTATSNGFKTFDIRGTYMLSNLLQELALARDHNRKRIVLDEARLTENPVDRLSRMIKNSFWHSLTRRIDGDGLEIITADPKNRTGRVQPRVYVPHAEPAMAEYYRKVAREKPHMNLDVVVLPPKPDDPLFVKSLNSKPGLLALAMNEVDDGKGGRTLKGIPFIVPGARFNELYNWDSYFITLGLLVDGQVSMAKGMVEHFIFEIRHYGKILNGSRSYYLCRTQPPFLTDMALQIYNQLDRSDMDSNRQWLKRAIQAAIKEYHTIWVAEPRIDPKTGLSRYRPDGVGIPPETEATHFTHILEPYAEKHGISVLEFSEKYNNGILKEPALDEYFLHDRAVRESGHDTTYRFEKRCANLGTIDLQALLYKYEVDIGTAIREVFDDELELEEDFPLAPFPPTVEAYANAHREGSLSRPQTSEEWFARADFRQEMIDKYLWNDSKSLYFDYDTVQEKQILYESVTSFWALWAGCASEEQCWKLVSQSLKKFEVLGGLVSGTEESRGKISLDRPNRQWDYPYAWPPHQIMTWVGLERYGYLEEAQRLAYRFLYMMTTAFVDFNGVVPEKFDAVKLSHLVEAEYGNQGLDFKMVPREGFGWMNSAYQVGLSFLTTHMRRAVAACTSPEVFFGRAANAEAAAVQATAATADPLDLAMESLNVYV
;
A
#
# COMPACT_ATOMS: atom_id res chain seq x y z
N MET A 1 49.32 -5.62 48.65
CA MET A 1 49.03 -4.99 47.34
C MET A 1 48.26 -6.00 46.52
N ALA A 2 47.02 -5.69 46.14
CA ALA A 2 46.24 -6.52 45.22
C ALA A 2 46.80 -6.36 43.79
N PRO A 3 46.76 -7.40 42.93
CA PRO A 3 47.33 -7.33 41.60
C PRO A 3 46.53 -6.37 40.71
N THR A 4 47.24 -5.57 39.93
CA THR A 4 46.66 -4.68 38.91
C THR A 4 46.16 -5.51 37.72
N LEU A 5 44.83 -5.53 37.54
CA LEU A 5 44.17 -6.07 36.35
C LEU A 5 44.37 -5.11 35.17
N ASN A 6 45.12 -5.53 34.16
CA ASN A 6 45.19 -4.83 32.87
C ASN A 6 43.99 -5.25 32.00
N HIS A 7 43.14 -4.28 31.63
CA HIS A 7 42.08 -4.47 30.65
C HIS A 7 42.62 -4.28 29.21
N PRO A 8 42.06 -4.97 28.19
CA PRO A 8 42.40 -4.73 26.79
C PRO A 8 42.06 -3.28 26.38
N SER A 9 42.91 -2.68 25.54
CA SER A 9 42.68 -1.34 24.99
C SER A 9 41.47 -1.35 24.05
N GLY A 10 40.39 -0.63 24.42
CA GLY A 10 39.17 -0.48 23.62
C GLY A 10 37.83 -0.66 24.37
N VAL A 11 37.85 -0.95 25.67
CA VAL A 11 36.63 -1.17 26.47
C VAL A 11 36.11 0.15 27.06
N THR A 12 34.94 0.60 26.60
CA THR A 12 34.24 1.76 27.16
C THR A 12 33.29 1.30 28.28
N PHE A 13 33.55 1.73 29.50
CA PHE A 13 32.68 1.44 30.65
C PHE A 13 31.55 2.48 30.71
N ILE A 14 30.30 2.01 30.70
CA ILE A 14 29.11 2.88 30.84
C ILE A 14 28.59 2.71 32.28
N GLU A 15 28.41 3.82 33.01
CA GLU A 15 27.69 3.85 34.28
C GLU A 15 26.22 3.47 34.06
N ASP A 16 25.58 2.83 35.04
CA ASP A 16 24.15 2.43 35.04
C ASP A 16 23.15 3.59 34.79
N THR A 17 23.60 4.80 34.48
CA THR A 17 22.80 6.02 34.27
C THR A 17 22.54 6.36 32.79
N GLN A 18 23.19 5.69 31.83
CA GLN A 18 22.89 5.85 30.39
C GLN A 18 21.98 4.72 29.89
N HIS A 19 20.72 4.72 30.36
CA HIS A 19 19.74 3.73 29.92
C HIS A 19 19.20 4.05 28.52
N LYS A 20 19.34 3.10 27.59
CA LYS A 20 18.65 3.14 26.30
C LYS A 20 17.13 3.12 26.53
N ALA A 21 16.39 3.98 25.82
CA ALA A 21 14.93 3.98 25.90
C ALA A 21 14.36 2.63 25.40
N ALA A 22 13.28 2.15 26.04
CA ALA A 22 12.73 0.83 25.74
C ALA A 22 12.27 0.68 24.30
N HIS A 23 11.76 1.75 23.67
CA HIS A 23 11.17 1.72 22.31
C HIS A 23 12.10 2.27 21.22
N LEU A 24 13.43 2.24 21.43
CA LEU A 24 14.38 2.57 20.36
C LEU A 24 14.23 1.63 19.17
N ASP A 25 14.67 2.09 18.00
CA ASP A 25 14.81 1.24 16.82
C ASP A 25 15.67 0.01 17.12
N ALA A 26 15.39 -1.12 16.45
CA ALA A 26 16.08 -2.39 16.68
C ALA A 26 17.59 -2.26 16.51
N ALA A 27 18.06 -1.50 15.50
CA ALA A 27 19.48 -1.28 15.30
C ALA A 27 20.12 -0.46 16.43
N ALA A 28 19.39 0.50 17.01
CA ALA A 28 19.87 1.26 18.16
C ALA A 28 19.78 0.45 19.48
N TYR A 29 18.76 -0.39 19.63
CA TYR A 29 18.52 -1.19 20.84
C TYR A 29 19.50 -2.36 20.92
N TYR A 30 19.53 -3.20 19.88
CA TYR A 30 20.38 -4.40 19.78
C TYR A 30 21.78 -4.12 19.22
N GLY A 31 21.97 -3.02 18.50
CA GLY A 31 23.28 -2.61 17.98
C GLY A 31 24.18 -1.89 19.00
N GLY A 32 25.45 -1.74 18.60
CA GLY A 32 26.56 -1.26 19.42
C GLY A 32 27.46 -2.38 19.96
N GLY A 33 28.67 -2.01 20.39
CA GLY A 33 29.63 -2.93 21.02
C GLY A 33 29.05 -3.61 22.26
N GLU A 34 29.56 -4.78 22.63
CA GLU A 34 29.16 -5.47 23.85
C GLU A 34 29.48 -4.58 25.07
N SER A 35 28.45 -4.05 25.73
CA SER A 35 28.61 -3.26 26.94
C SER A 35 28.83 -4.20 28.13
N PHE A 36 30.03 -4.20 28.71
CA PHE A 36 30.35 -4.97 29.90
C PHE A 36 30.23 -4.09 31.15
N THR A 37 29.25 -4.36 32.01
CA THR A 37 29.20 -3.75 33.35
C THR A 37 30.27 -4.37 34.25
N ARG A 38 30.84 -3.56 35.16
CA ARG A 38 32.00 -3.85 36.05
C ARG A 38 31.89 -5.11 36.94
N SER A 39 30.77 -5.84 36.90
CA SER A 39 30.49 -7.03 37.72
C SER A 39 30.77 -8.37 37.01
N ARG A 40 31.23 -8.39 35.75
CA ARG A 40 31.32 -9.64 34.96
C ARG A 40 32.75 -10.02 34.58
N THR A 41 33.44 -10.70 35.50
CA THR A 41 34.24 -11.86 35.09
C THR A 41 33.29 -13.04 35.13
N TYR A 42 32.87 -13.57 33.98
CA TYR A 42 31.98 -14.72 33.95
C TYR A 42 32.74 -15.96 34.45
N SER A 43 32.31 -16.51 35.58
CA SER A 43 32.69 -17.86 35.98
C SER A 43 31.87 -18.88 35.19
N HIS A 44 32.40 -20.09 35.03
CA HIS A 44 31.73 -21.23 34.39
C HIS A 44 30.52 -21.68 35.24
N SER A 45 29.44 -20.89 35.29
CA SER A 45 28.17 -21.33 35.85
C SER A 45 27.42 -22.12 34.78
N HIS A 46 27.29 -23.43 34.98
CA HIS A 46 26.46 -24.37 34.22
C HIS A 46 24.94 -24.08 34.29
N ILE A 47 24.53 -22.82 34.50
CA ILE A 47 23.14 -22.43 34.87
C ILE A 47 22.63 -21.32 33.94
N HIS A 48 23.07 -21.28 32.68
CA HIS A 48 22.74 -20.19 31.76
C HIS A 48 22.17 -20.68 30.43
N GLY A 49 20.94 -21.20 30.55
CA GLY A 49 19.93 -21.45 29.53
C GLY A 49 18.56 -21.40 30.22
N TYR A 50 17.44 -21.32 29.49
CA TYR A 50 16.12 -21.49 30.09
C TYR A 50 16.12 -22.85 30.81
N ASN A 51 16.22 -22.84 32.13
CA ASN A 51 16.10 -24.04 32.94
C ASN A 51 14.63 -24.00 33.37
N PRO A 52 13.70 -24.68 32.66
CA PRO A 52 12.41 -24.90 33.27
C PRO A 52 12.75 -25.55 34.61
N LYS A 53 12.18 -25.07 35.72
CA LYS A 53 12.15 -25.94 36.89
C LYS A 53 11.56 -27.23 36.36
N ARG A 54 12.38 -28.29 36.22
CA ARG A 54 11.91 -29.61 35.80
C ARG A 54 10.60 -29.81 36.53
N ALA A 55 9.51 -29.97 35.78
CA ALA A 55 8.25 -30.31 36.38
C ALA A 55 8.56 -31.51 37.30
N PRO A 56 8.14 -31.49 38.59
CA PRO A 56 8.33 -32.66 39.42
C PRO A 56 7.68 -33.84 38.67
N ALA A 57 8.50 -34.76 38.17
CA ALA A 57 8.02 -35.97 37.54
C ALA A 57 7.43 -36.83 38.66
N PHE A 58 6.12 -36.89 38.69
CA PHE A 58 5.38 -37.91 39.42
C PHE A 58 4.82 -38.85 38.35
N GLU A 59 5.30 -40.09 38.32
CA GLU A 59 4.70 -41.18 37.54
C GLU A 59 4.50 -40.87 36.04
N ASP A 60 5.55 -40.38 35.36
CA ASP A 60 5.59 -40.18 33.90
C ASP A 60 4.62 -39.15 33.28
N ASP A 61 3.88 -38.37 34.08
CA ASP A 61 3.02 -37.29 33.58
C ASP A 61 3.72 -35.92 33.50
N THR A 62 3.66 -35.28 32.32
CA THR A 62 4.13 -33.91 32.12
C THR A 62 3.15 -32.88 32.70
N HIS A 63 3.50 -32.27 33.84
CA HIS A 63 2.70 -31.18 34.42
C HIS A 63 3.04 -29.81 33.80
N THR A 64 2.16 -29.31 32.95
CA THR A 64 2.15 -27.90 32.51
C THR A 64 1.39 -27.03 33.52
N ARG A 65 1.89 -25.81 33.78
CA ARG A 65 1.17 -24.87 34.65
C ARG A 65 0.06 -24.18 33.87
N ALA A 66 -1.17 -24.29 34.34
CA ALA A 66 -2.29 -23.56 33.77
C ALA A 66 -2.10 -22.04 33.93
N ARG A 67 -2.47 -21.27 32.89
CA ARG A 67 -2.47 -19.80 32.92
C ARG A 67 -3.43 -19.30 34.01
N ARG A 68 -2.93 -18.43 34.89
CA ARG A 68 -3.77 -17.73 35.88
C ARG A 68 -4.48 -16.54 35.24
N MET A 69 -5.80 -16.49 35.40
CA MET A 69 -6.68 -15.43 34.88
C MET A 69 -6.87 -14.24 35.84
N SER A 70 -6.28 -14.30 37.04
CA SER A 70 -6.29 -13.20 38.00
C SER A 70 -5.35 -12.06 37.58
N HIS A 71 -5.68 -10.83 38.01
CA HIS A 71 -4.94 -9.61 37.70
C HIS A 71 -3.45 -9.72 38.08
N ASP A 72 -3.14 -10.38 39.21
CA ASP A 72 -1.80 -10.74 39.69
C ASP A 72 -0.76 -9.59 39.78
N GLU A 73 -1.19 -8.36 39.55
CA GLU A 73 -0.33 -7.18 39.52
C GLU A 73 0.08 -6.80 40.95
N LYS A 74 1.30 -7.18 41.33
CA LYS A 74 1.96 -6.63 42.53
C LYS A 74 2.50 -5.25 42.16
N SER A 75 2.26 -4.24 43.01
CA SER A 75 2.88 -2.90 42.90
C SER A 75 4.36 -3.03 42.56
N VAL A 76 4.73 -2.64 41.33
CA VAL A 76 6.11 -2.78 40.84
C VAL A 76 6.88 -1.53 41.21
N THR A 77 8.00 -1.69 41.89
CA THR A 77 8.88 -0.59 42.34
C THR A 77 9.87 -0.11 41.26
N GLY A 78 9.75 -0.58 40.01
CA GLY A 78 10.60 -0.17 38.88
C GLY A 78 10.37 -0.99 37.59
N PRO A 79 10.92 -0.57 36.43
CA PRO A 79 10.75 -1.27 35.15
C PRO A 79 11.37 -2.68 35.19
N ARG A 80 10.61 -3.70 34.78
CA ARG A 80 11.11 -5.08 34.75
C ARG A 80 11.90 -5.38 33.48
N ARG A 81 12.96 -6.16 33.64
CA ARG A 81 13.86 -6.59 32.56
C ARG A 81 14.13 -8.08 32.67
N PHE A 82 14.33 -8.72 31.53
CA PHE A 82 14.60 -10.15 31.41
C PHE A 82 16.00 -10.40 30.88
N LEU A 83 16.67 -11.41 31.43
CA LEU A 83 17.95 -11.91 30.91
C LEU A 83 17.66 -13.15 30.07
N ILE A 84 17.97 -13.08 28.77
CA ILE A 84 17.49 -14.05 27.79
C ILE A 84 18.67 -14.61 26.99
N ASP A 85 18.70 -15.93 26.84
CA ASP A 85 19.52 -16.62 25.84
C ASP A 85 18.68 -16.76 24.57
N VAL A 86 19.13 -16.14 23.49
CA VAL A 86 18.28 -15.88 22.31
C VAL A 86 17.88 -17.17 21.61
N GLU A 87 18.84 -18.02 21.23
CA GLU A 87 18.56 -19.24 20.47
C GLU A 87 17.79 -20.27 21.29
N GLU A 88 18.17 -20.44 22.57
CA GLU A 88 17.48 -21.38 23.46
C GLU A 88 16.04 -20.94 23.71
N THR A 89 15.79 -19.65 23.89
CA THR A 89 14.44 -19.14 24.13
C THR A 89 13.59 -19.22 22.86
N ILE A 90 14.15 -18.96 21.67
CA ILE A 90 13.43 -19.17 20.39
C ILE A 90 12.96 -20.63 20.29
N ARG A 91 13.86 -21.59 20.54
CA ARG A 91 13.52 -23.02 20.46
C ARG A 91 12.37 -23.37 21.41
N VAL A 92 12.47 -22.95 22.68
CA VAL A 92 11.45 -23.26 23.70
C VAL A 92 10.13 -22.58 23.41
N VAL A 93 10.15 -21.33 22.94
CA VAL A 93 8.95 -20.59 22.57
C VAL A 93 8.21 -21.27 21.43
N LEU A 94 8.91 -21.67 20.36
CA LEU A 94 8.31 -22.38 19.25
C LEU A 94 7.82 -23.77 19.66
N GLU A 95 8.64 -24.57 20.34
CA GLU A 95 8.25 -25.92 20.79
C GLU A 95 7.01 -25.92 21.69
N GLN A 96 6.83 -24.87 22.50
CA GLN A 96 5.73 -24.76 23.44
C GLN A 96 4.47 -24.11 22.85
N GLU A 97 4.62 -23.08 22.02
CA GLU A 97 3.52 -22.20 21.61
C GLU A 97 3.18 -22.26 20.12
N ASP A 98 4.09 -22.69 19.24
CA ASP A 98 3.84 -22.88 17.80
C ASP A 98 3.42 -24.34 17.56
N THR A 99 2.13 -24.54 17.29
CA THR A 99 1.52 -25.87 17.21
C THR A 99 1.23 -26.34 15.78
N ASP A 100 1.22 -25.43 14.81
CA ASP A 100 1.03 -25.74 13.39
C ASP A 100 2.34 -25.72 12.58
N GLY A 101 3.45 -25.28 13.18
CA GLY A 101 4.80 -25.34 12.64
C GLY A 101 5.11 -24.23 11.64
N ASP A 102 4.34 -23.14 11.65
CA ASP A 102 4.48 -22.02 10.73
C ASP A 102 5.55 -20.98 11.17
N PHE A 103 6.19 -21.18 12.33
CA PHE A 103 7.15 -20.27 12.97
C PHE A 103 6.54 -18.93 13.39
N GLN A 104 5.25 -18.90 13.68
CA GLN A 104 4.50 -17.76 14.19
C GLN A 104 3.80 -18.14 15.50
N ILE A 105 3.35 -17.13 16.25
CA ILE A 105 2.51 -17.34 17.44
C ILE A 105 1.22 -16.56 17.24
N SER A 106 0.14 -17.30 17.10
CA SER A 106 -1.17 -16.76 16.81
C SER A 106 -2.23 -17.23 17.80
N ILE A 107 -3.46 -16.77 17.61
CA ILE A 107 -4.63 -17.24 18.35
C ILE A 107 -5.07 -18.64 17.93
N THR A 108 -4.67 -19.13 16.75
CA THR A 108 -5.01 -20.50 16.30
C THR A 108 -4.14 -21.54 16.98
N ASP A 109 -2.97 -21.14 17.47
CA ASP A 109 -2.09 -22.03 18.22
C ASP A 109 -2.69 -22.51 19.54
N ALA A 110 -2.54 -23.79 19.84
CA ALA A 110 -3.11 -24.43 21.03
C ALA A 110 -2.17 -24.44 22.26
N GLY A 111 -1.04 -23.74 22.20
CA GLY A 111 -0.08 -23.64 23.30
C GLY A 111 -0.66 -23.07 24.61
N PRO A 112 0.05 -23.21 25.74
CA PRO A 112 -0.44 -22.80 27.07
C PRO A 112 -0.54 -21.27 27.27
N LYS A 113 -0.06 -20.48 26.29
CA LYS A 113 -0.08 -19.01 26.28
C LYS A 113 0.59 -18.40 27.51
N MET A 114 1.65 -19.03 28.00
CA MET A 114 2.37 -18.57 29.18
C MET A 114 3.81 -19.07 29.24
N MET A 115 4.77 -18.17 29.42
CA MET A 115 6.19 -18.52 29.56
C MET A 115 6.86 -17.76 30.69
N ALA A 116 7.64 -18.46 31.53
CA ALA A 116 8.39 -17.87 32.63
C ALA A 116 9.78 -17.39 32.19
N LEU A 117 10.06 -16.09 32.19
CA LEU A 117 11.37 -15.53 31.86
C LEU A 117 12.16 -15.12 33.10
N GLY A 118 13.48 -15.35 33.10
CA GLY A 118 14.37 -14.97 34.20
C GLY A 118 14.59 -13.46 34.29
N THR A 119 14.46 -12.87 35.49
CA THR A 119 14.60 -11.41 35.67
C THR A 119 16.07 -10.98 35.73
N ALA A 120 16.39 -9.86 35.09
CA ALA A 120 17.75 -9.31 35.05
C ALA A 120 18.26 -8.90 36.43
N THR A 121 17.40 -8.35 37.30
CA THR A 121 17.74 -7.96 38.68
C THR A 121 18.11 -9.14 39.56
N SER A 122 17.64 -10.34 39.23
CA SER A 122 18.00 -11.58 39.91
C SER A 122 19.04 -12.38 39.15
N ASN A 123 19.66 -11.84 38.10
CA ASN A 123 20.56 -12.58 37.20
C ASN A 123 19.96 -13.91 36.71
N GLY A 124 18.63 -13.95 36.49
CA GLY A 124 17.89 -15.14 36.06
C GLY A 124 17.40 -16.08 37.16
N PHE A 125 17.72 -15.86 38.44
CA PHE A 125 17.31 -16.76 39.54
C PHE A 125 15.80 -16.71 39.87
N LYS A 126 15.19 -15.53 39.73
CA LYS A 126 13.74 -15.35 39.84
C LYS A 126 13.15 -15.26 38.44
N THR A 127 11.99 -15.86 38.26
CA THR A 127 11.26 -15.81 36.99
C THR A 127 9.99 -14.98 37.13
N PHE A 128 9.49 -14.48 36.00
CA PHE A 128 8.19 -13.83 35.89
C PHE A 128 7.46 -14.34 34.65
N ASP A 129 6.15 -14.52 34.75
CA ASP A 129 5.33 -15.14 33.71
C ASP A 129 4.88 -14.09 32.69
N ILE A 130 5.33 -14.22 31.44
CA ILE A 130 4.78 -13.57 30.26
C ILE A 130 3.52 -14.32 29.85
N ARG A 131 2.41 -13.60 29.61
CA ARG A 131 1.08 -14.21 29.44
C ARG A 131 0.39 -13.69 28.18
N GLY A 132 -0.30 -14.60 27.49
CA GLY A 132 -1.12 -14.29 26.33
C GLY A 132 -0.35 -14.31 25.02
N THR A 133 -1.07 -14.59 23.94
CA THR A 133 -0.56 -14.69 22.57
C THR A 133 0.27 -13.48 22.18
N TYR A 134 -0.27 -12.27 22.35
CA TYR A 134 0.39 -11.03 21.90
C TYR A 134 1.77 -10.81 22.52
N MET A 135 1.93 -10.96 23.83
CA MET A 135 3.25 -10.77 24.48
C MET A 135 4.26 -11.85 24.10
N LEU A 136 3.80 -13.08 23.86
CA LEU A 136 4.64 -14.20 23.42
C LEU A 136 5.05 -14.06 21.95
N SER A 137 4.13 -13.63 21.10
CA SER A 137 4.42 -13.21 19.71
C SER A 137 5.46 -12.09 19.71
N ASN A 138 5.27 -11.04 20.52
CA ASN A 138 6.25 -9.95 20.62
C ASN A 138 7.61 -10.46 21.11
N LEU A 139 7.64 -11.43 22.04
CA LEU A 139 8.89 -12.05 22.49
C LEU A 139 9.59 -12.76 21.33
N LEU A 140 8.86 -13.57 20.55
CA LEU A 140 9.40 -14.26 19.37
C LEU A 140 9.96 -13.26 18.34
N GLN A 141 9.25 -12.15 18.11
CA GLN A 141 9.69 -11.08 17.21
C GLN A 141 10.97 -10.40 17.70
N GLU A 142 11.03 -9.99 18.96
CA GLU A 142 12.21 -9.32 19.55
C GLU A 142 13.43 -10.26 19.58
N LEU A 143 13.21 -11.56 19.81
CA LEU A 143 14.25 -12.59 19.72
C LEU A 143 14.79 -12.73 18.30
N ALA A 144 13.92 -12.75 17.28
CA ALA A 144 14.34 -12.79 15.89
C ALA A 144 15.18 -11.56 15.51
N LEU A 145 14.74 -10.36 15.91
CA LEU A 145 15.51 -9.12 15.69
C LEU A 145 16.87 -9.15 16.38
N ALA A 146 16.95 -9.64 17.62
CA ALA A 146 18.20 -9.80 18.35
C ALA A 146 19.15 -10.77 17.65
N ARG A 147 18.63 -11.87 17.10
CA ARG A 147 19.41 -12.86 16.34
C ARG A 147 20.01 -12.26 15.08
N ASP A 148 19.27 -11.44 14.34
CA ASP A 148 19.80 -10.77 13.13
C ASP A 148 20.95 -9.82 13.44
N HIS A 149 20.94 -9.21 14.64
CA HIS A 149 22.04 -8.42 15.17
C HIS A 149 23.15 -9.25 15.82
N ASN A 150 23.18 -10.57 15.56
CA ASN A 150 24.17 -11.53 16.08
C ASN A 150 24.26 -11.55 17.63
N ARG A 151 23.18 -11.21 18.34
CA ARG A 151 23.16 -11.21 19.81
C ARG A 151 22.78 -12.60 20.30
N LYS A 152 23.70 -13.26 20.99
CA LYS A 152 23.43 -14.55 21.65
C LYS A 152 22.68 -14.37 22.98
N ARG A 153 22.89 -13.23 23.64
CA ARG A 153 22.31 -12.89 24.94
C ARG A 153 21.86 -11.45 24.95
N ILE A 154 20.67 -11.21 25.49
CA ILE A 154 20.07 -9.87 25.58
C ILE A 154 19.51 -9.61 26.98
N VAL A 155 19.46 -8.32 27.32
CA VAL A 155 18.61 -7.82 28.40
C VAL A 155 17.42 -7.15 27.72
N LEU A 156 16.22 -7.69 27.93
CA LEU A 156 15.00 -7.24 27.27
C LEU A 156 14.08 -6.53 28.27
N ASP A 157 13.62 -5.32 27.94
CA ASP A 157 12.64 -4.58 28.75
C ASP A 157 11.22 -5.14 28.54
N GLU A 158 10.48 -5.36 29.63
CA GLU A 158 9.07 -5.81 29.57
C GLU A 158 8.19 -4.87 28.74
N ALA A 159 8.50 -3.57 28.77
CA ALA A 159 7.79 -2.54 28.02
C ALA A 159 7.78 -2.76 26.50
N ARG A 160 8.80 -3.44 25.91
CA ARG A 160 8.78 -3.82 24.48
C ARG A 160 7.80 -4.94 24.17
N LEU A 161 7.50 -5.80 25.16
CA LEU A 161 6.57 -6.92 25.03
C LEU A 161 5.13 -6.50 25.28
N THR A 162 4.91 -5.58 26.22
CA THR A 162 3.59 -5.04 26.61
C THR A 162 3.23 -3.76 25.85
N GLU A 163 3.96 -3.43 24.79
CA GLU A 163 3.74 -2.22 24.02
C GLU A 163 2.32 -2.20 23.44
N ASN A 164 1.66 -1.04 23.52
CA ASN A 164 0.36 -0.81 22.91
C ASN A 164 0.42 -1.20 21.42
N PRO A 165 -0.49 -2.04 20.91
CA PRO A 165 -0.41 -2.53 19.54
C PRO A 165 -0.52 -1.43 18.49
N VAL A 166 -1.26 -0.35 18.78
CA VAL A 166 -1.35 0.81 17.89
C VAL A 166 0.00 1.52 17.79
N ASP A 167 0.63 1.79 18.92
CA ASP A 167 1.92 2.46 18.97
C ASP A 167 3.03 1.56 18.39
N ARG A 168 2.97 0.24 18.66
CA ARG A 168 3.90 -0.76 18.13
C ARG A 168 3.85 -0.81 16.60
N LEU A 169 2.66 -0.97 16.01
CA LEU A 169 2.51 -1.05 14.57
C LEU A 169 2.91 0.28 13.89
N SER A 170 2.45 1.43 14.41
CA SER A 170 2.87 2.75 13.87
C SER A 170 4.39 2.95 13.96
N ARG A 171 5.03 2.53 15.06
CA ARG A 171 6.49 2.59 15.21
C ARG A 171 7.22 1.65 14.24
N MET A 172 6.72 0.43 14.04
CA MET A 172 7.29 -0.53 13.08
C MET A 172 7.19 -0.01 11.65
N ILE A 173 6.05 0.58 11.27
CA ILE A 173 5.86 1.20 9.96
C ILE A 173 6.91 2.30 9.74
N LYS A 174 6.96 3.26 10.67
CA LYS A 174 7.81 4.45 10.58
C LYS A 174 9.31 4.14 10.52
N ASN A 175 9.77 3.21 11.36
CA ASN A 175 11.21 3.01 11.59
C ASN A 175 11.77 1.79 10.87
N SER A 176 10.95 0.81 10.49
CA SER A 176 11.43 -0.44 9.91
C SER A 176 10.81 -0.72 8.56
N PHE A 177 9.48 -0.68 8.41
CA PHE A 177 8.83 -1.15 7.19
C PHE A 177 9.13 -0.27 5.98
N TRP A 178 9.10 1.06 6.12
CA TRP A 178 9.51 1.94 5.01
C TRP A 178 10.94 1.70 4.56
N HIS A 179 11.85 1.45 5.51
CA HIS A 179 13.23 1.12 5.19
C HIS A 179 13.33 -0.21 4.44
N SER A 180 12.65 -1.26 4.92
CA SER A 180 12.61 -2.58 4.28
C SER A 180 11.98 -2.55 2.89
N LEU A 181 11.01 -1.67 2.64
CA LEU A 181 10.38 -1.48 1.33
C LEU A 181 11.16 -0.54 0.40
N THR A 182 12.25 0.07 0.87
CA THR A 182 13.07 0.97 0.03
C THR A 182 13.87 0.16 -0.99
N ARG A 183 13.84 0.59 -2.25
CA ARG A 183 14.67 0.07 -3.35
C ARG A 183 15.42 1.22 -4.02
N ARG A 184 16.44 0.85 -4.80
CA ARG A 184 17.27 1.77 -5.59
C ARG A 184 17.79 1.04 -6.83
N ILE A 185 17.73 1.68 -8.00
CA ILE A 185 18.24 1.10 -9.26
C ILE A 185 19.64 1.67 -9.52
N ASP A 186 20.62 1.17 -8.78
CA ASP A 186 22.02 1.52 -8.98
C ASP A 186 22.94 0.34 -8.60
N GLY A 187 24.25 0.52 -8.67
CA GLY A 187 25.23 -0.55 -8.48
C GLY A 187 25.05 -1.36 -7.19
N ASP A 188 24.53 -0.75 -6.11
CA ASP A 188 24.30 -1.43 -4.84
C ASP A 188 22.95 -2.17 -4.83
N GLY A 189 21.90 -1.52 -5.34
CA GLY A 189 20.54 -2.06 -5.29
C GLY A 189 20.21 -3.09 -6.37
N LEU A 190 20.99 -3.12 -7.48
CA LEU A 190 20.74 -4.01 -8.62
C LEU A 190 20.75 -5.50 -8.25
N GLU A 191 21.54 -5.92 -7.25
CA GLU A 191 21.58 -7.32 -6.81
C GLU A 191 20.26 -7.80 -6.21
N ILE A 192 19.52 -6.89 -5.55
CA ILE A 192 18.25 -7.19 -4.90
C ILE A 192 17.11 -7.09 -5.93
N ILE A 193 17.10 -6.04 -6.73
CA ILE A 193 15.94 -5.66 -7.55
C ILE A 193 15.85 -6.41 -8.89
N THR A 194 16.97 -6.90 -9.42
CA THR A 194 16.96 -7.59 -10.72
C THR A 194 16.28 -8.95 -10.69
N ALA A 195 16.12 -9.56 -9.52
CA ALA A 195 15.32 -10.75 -9.33
C ALA A 195 13.85 -10.47 -9.69
N ASP A 196 13.33 -11.21 -10.67
CA ASP A 196 11.93 -11.13 -11.09
C ASP A 196 11.24 -12.47 -10.85
N PRO A 197 10.50 -12.63 -9.74
CA PRO A 197 9.76 -13.86 -9.47
C PRO A 197 8.60 -14.08 -10.45
N LYS A 198 8.22 -13.08 -11.25
CA LYS A 198 7.11 -13.15 -12.22
C LYS A 198 7.57 -13.64 -13.61
N ASN A 199 8.87 -13.77 -13.84
CA ASN A 199 9.41 -14.19 -15.14
C ASN A 199 9.27 -15.71 -15.35
N ARG A 200 8.74 -16.10 -16.53
CA ARG A 200 8.52 -17.50 -16.94
C ARG A 200 9.74 -18.18 -17.57
N THR A 201 10.79 -17.44 -17.95
CA THR A 201 11.94 -18.02 -18.66
C THR A 201 12.93 -18.67 -17.70
N GLY A 202 13.24 -19.96 -17.86
CA GLY A 202 14.16 -20.72 -17.00
C GLY A 202 15.64 -20.31 -17.03
N ARG A 203 16.02 -19.28 -17.80
CA ARG A 203 17.34 -18.65 -17.78
C ARG A 203 17.18 -17.16 -17.52
N VAL A 204 17.37 -16.76 -16.27
CA VAL A 204 17.26 -15.36 -15.85
C VAL A 204 18.62 -14.69 -16.00
N GLN A 205 18.85 -14.06 -17.15
CA GLN A 205 19.92 -13.07 -17.24
C GLN A 205 19.34 -11.74 -16.72
N PRO A 206 19.84 -11.18 -15.60
CA PRO A 206 19.46 -9.85 -15.14
C PRO A 206 19.62 -8.84 -16.28
N ARG A 207 18.57 -8.06 -16.57
CA ARG A 207 18.59 -7.05 -17.64
C ARG A 207 18.06 -5.71 -17.15
N VAL A 208 18.75 -4.65 -17.55
CA VAL A 208 18.29 -3.26 -17.42
C VAL A 208 18.17 -2.64 -18.81
N TYR A 209 17.01 -2.06 -19.08
CA TYR A 209 16.69 -1.27 -20.26
C TYR A 209 16.86 0.21 -19.93
N VAL A 210 17.63 0.93 -20.75
CA VAL A 210 17.98 2.34 -20.53
C VAL A 210 17.40 3.18 -21.68
N PRO A 211 16.75 4.33 -21.41
CA PRO A 211 16.26 5.22 -22.46
C PRO A 211 17.36 5.64 -23.45
N HIS A 212 16.99 5.79 -24.73
CA HIS A 212 17.92 6.23 -25.77
C HIS A 212 18.54 7.62 -25.50
N ALA A 213 17.78 8.48 -24.79
CA ALA A 213 18.17 9.84 -24.47
C ALA A 213 19.16 9.93 -23.30
N GLU A 214 19.51 8.80 -22.66
CA GLU A 214 20.32 8.73 -21.44
C GLU A 214 21.63 7.92 -21.63
N PRO A 215 22.56 8.37 -22.51
CA PRO A 215 23.79 7.64 -22.78
C PRO A 215 24.72 7.53 -21.55
N ALA A 216 24.68 8.52 -20.64
CA ALA A 216 25.46 8.50 -19.41
C ALA A 216 24.99 7.39 -18.45
N MET A 217 23.67 7.18 -18.31
CA MET A 217 23.13 6.06 -17.54
C MET A 217 23.51 4.71 -18.15
N ALA A 218 23.46 4.60 -19.48
CA ALA A 218 23.85 3.36 -20.16
C ALA A 218 25.31 3.01 -19.87
N GLU A 219 26.21 3.99 -19.88
CA GLU A 219 27.61 3.75 -19.52
C GLU A 219 27.80 3.44 -18.03
N TYR A 220 27.02 4.07 -17.15
CA TYR A 220 27.01 3.73 -15.72
C TYR A 220 26.64 2.26 -15.49
N TYR A 221 25.54 1.77 -16.07
CA TYR A 221 25.15 0.37 -15.90
C TYR A 221 26.15 -0.61 -16.53
N ARG A 222 26.76 -0.25 -17.67
CA ARG A 222 27.85 -1.05 -18.25
C ARG A 222 29.08 -1.11 -17.36
N LYS A 223 29.42 0.00 -16.67
CA LYS A 223 30.47 0.02 -15.66
C LYS A 223 30.13 -0.92 -14.50
N VAL A 224 28.91 -0.85 -13.97
CA VAL A 224 28.44 -1.78 -12.92
C VAL A 224 28.55 -3.24 -13.37
N ALA A 225 28.14 -3.56 -14.60
CA ALA A 225 28.25 -4.92 -15.15
C ALA A 225 29.71 -5.42 -15.23
N ARG A 226 30.68 -4.53 -15.53
CA ARG A 226 32.12 -4.85 -15.52
C ARG A 226 32.67 -5.02 -14.10
N GLU A 227 32.21 -4.23 -13.14
CA GLU A 227 32.64 -4.28 -11.74
C GLU A 227 32.04 -5.47 -10.99
N LYS A 228 30.85 -5.95 -11.41
CA LYS A 228 30.12 -7.07 -10.81
C LYS A 228 29.84 -8.19 -11.83
N PRO A 229 30.88 -8.88 -12.34
CA PRO A 229 30.74 -9.88 -13.40
C PRO A 229 29.89 -11.09 -12.98
N HIS A 230 29.76 -11.39 -11.68
CA HIS A 230 28.91 -12.47 -11.15
C HIS A 230 27.43 -12.26 -11.43
N MET A 231 26.99 -11.02 -11.62
CA MET A 231 25.58 -10.71 -11.93
C MET A 231 25.20 -11.04 -13.37
N ASN A 232 26.19 -11.12 -14.28
CA ASN A 232 25.97 -11.27 -15.72
C ASN A 232 24.93 -10.26 -16.28
N LEU A 233 24.97 -9.02 -15.78
CA LEU A 233 24.00 -7.97 -16.09
C LEU A 233 24.05 -7.57 -17.56
N ASP A 234 22.91 -7.68 -18.24
CA ASP A 234 22.71 -7.20 -19.60
C ASP A 234 22.16 -5.77 -19.60
N VAL A 235 22.77 -4.89 -20.40
CA VAL A 235 22.42 -3.47 -20.47
C VAL A 235 22.02 -3.14 -21.90
N VAL A 236 20.73 -2.86 -22.09
CA VAL A 236 20.15 -2.64 -23.42
C VAL A 236 19.62 -1.22 -23.52
N VAL A 237 20.01 -0.50 -24.57
CA VAL A 237 19.45 0.84 -24.86
C VAL A 237 18.16 0.67 -25.64
N LEU A 238 17.09 1.29 -25.16
CA LEU A 238 15.77 1.30 -25.79
C LEU A 238 15.75 2.19 -27.05
N PRO A 239 14.83 1.95 -27.99
CA PRO A 239 14.60 2.87 -29.10
C PRO A 239 13.94 4.19 -28.64
N PRO A 240 13.91 5.24 -29.49
CA PRO A 240 13.26 6.50 -29.18
C PRO A 240 11.77 6.43 -28.84
N LYS A 241 11.06 5.45 -29.41
CA LYS A 241 9.66 5.17 -29.09
C LYS A 241 9.56 3.78 -28.42
N PRO A 242 9.84 3.69 -27.10
CA PRO A 242 9.92 2.41 -26.41
C PRO A 242 8.56 1.77 -26.13
N ASP A 243 7.46 2.51 -26.26
CA ASP A 243 6.10 2.05 -25.99
C ASP A 243 5.36 1.51 -27.23
N ASP A 244 6.05 1.33 -28.36
CA ASP A 244 5.49 0.66 -29.53
C ASP A 244 5.03 -0.77 -29.18
N PRO A 245 3.74 -1.12 -29.39
CA PRO A 245 3.20 -2.41 -28.93
C PRO A 245 3.89 -3.63 -29.54
N LEU A 246 4.35 -3.56 -30.78
CA LEU A 246 5.04 -4.67 -31.44
C LEU A 246 6.46 -4.84 -30.89
N PHE A 247 7.15 -3.71 -30.65
CA PHE A 247 8.43 -3.71 -29.98
C PHE A 247 8.32 -4.28 -28.57
N VAL A 248 7.38 -3.81 -27.75
CA VAL A 248 7.18 -4.30 -26.37
C VAL A 248 6.89 -5.80 -26.36
N LYS A 249 6.01 -6.29 -27.25
CA LYS A 249 5.77 -7.72 -27.40
C LYS A 249 7.04 -8.52 -27.74
N SER A 250 7.95 -7.96 -28.54
CA SER A 250 9.23 -8.61 -28.86
C SER A 250 10.13 -8.81 -27.63
N LEU A 251 9.92 -8.02 -26.57
CA LEU A 251 10.65 -8.12 -25.31
C LEU A 251 10.09 -9.18 -24.36
N ASN A 252 8.96 -9.83 -24.67
CA ASN A 252 8.33 -10.83 -23.78
C ASN A 252 9.25 -12.02 -23.45
N SER A 253 10.13 -12.42 -24.38
CA SER A 253 11.13 -13.48 -24.15
C SER A 253 12.38 -13.01 -23.40
N LYS A 254 12.45 -11.71 -23.12
CA LYS A 254 13.64 -10.95 -22.77
C LYS A 254 13.31 -9.84 -21.74
N PRO A 255 12.56 -10.15 -20.66
CA PRO A 255 12.12 -9.11 -19.74
C PRO A 255 13.29 -8.46 -19.00
N GLY A 256 13.09 -7.24 -18.52
CA GLY A 256 14.10 -6.50 -17.77
C GLY A 256 13.50 -5.32 -17.03
N LEU A 257 14.26 -4.80 -16.07
CA LEU A 257 13.95 -3.54 -15.38
C LEU A 257 14.12 -2.37 -16.34
N LEU A 258 13.34 -1.32 -16.13
CA LEU A 258 13.54 -0.05 -16.80
C LEU A 258 14.33 0.87 -15.87
N ALA A 259 15.30 1.58 -16.42
CA ALA A 259 16.04 2.58 -15.67
C ALA A 259 15.06 3.67 -15.17
N LEU A 260 15.37 4.22 -14.01
CA LEU A 260 14.63 5.33 -13.40
C LEU A 260 15.59 6.49 -13.11
N ALA A 261 15.03 7.64 -12.71
CA ALA A 261 15.78 8.83 -12.37
C ALA A 261 16.98 8.56 -11.42
N MET A 262 18.11 9.19 -11.73
CA MET A 262 19.34 9.14 -10.95
C MET A 262 19.84 10.55 -10.67
N ASN A 263 20.49 10.74 -9.53
CA ASN A 263 21.20 11.97 -9.20
C ASN A 263 22.67 11.86 -9.59
N GLU A 264 23.26 12.98 -10.02
CA GLU A 264 24.71 13.11 -10.13
C GLU A 264 25.30 13.43 -8.75
N VAL A 265 26.31 12.66 -8.32
CA VAL A 265 26.96 12.78 -7.01
C VAL A 265 28.49 12.74 -7.17
N ASP A 266 29.22 13.29 -6.20
CA ASP A 266 30.68 13.16 -6.14
C ASP A 266 31.05 11.68 -5.90
N ASP A 267 32.02 11.16 -6.66
CA ASP A 267 32.49 9.78 -6.55
C ASP A 267 33.46 9.54 -5.37
N GLY A 268 33.73 10.58 -4.58
CA GLY A 268 34.67 10.58 -3.45
C GLY A 268 36.14 10.59 -3.87
N LYS A 269 36.42 10.64 -5.18
CA LYS A 269 37.76 10.66 -5.78
C LYS A 269 37.98 11.93 -6.63
N GLY A 270 37.10 12.91 -6.51
CA GLY A 270 37.14 14.17 -7.25
C GLY A 270 36.50 14.11 -8.64
N GLY A 271 35.78 13.03 -8.95
CA GLY A 271 34.94 12.87 -10.14
C GLY A 271 33.45 12.91 -9.82
N ARG A 272 32.61 12.75 -10.85
CA ARG A 272 31.15 12.64 -10.70
C ARG A 272 30.69 11.24 -11.13
N THR A 273 29.68 10.71 -10.44
CA THR A 273 29.03 9.44 -10.76
C THR A 273 27.52 9.56 -10.59
N LEU A 274 26.77 8.60 -11.13
CA LEU A 274 25.33 8.51 -10.92
C LEU A 274 25.00 7.67 -9.69
N LYS A 275 23.95 8.06 -8.97
CA LYS A 275 23.38 7.33 -7.85
C LYS A 275 21.87 7.30 -8.00
N GLY A 276 21.26 6.12 -7.83
CA GLY A 276 19.83 5.95 -8.00
C GLY A 276 19.07 6.77 -6.96
N ILE A 277 17.97 7.40 -7.35
CA ILE A 277 17.03 7.96 -6.38
C ILE A 277 16.31 6.78 -5.72
N PRO A 278 16.19 6.75 -4.37
CA PRO A 278 15.46 5.68 -3.70
C PRO A 278 13.95 5.87 -3.85
N PHE A 279 13.22 4.75 -3.86
CA PHE A 279 11.76 4.71 -3.86
C PHE A 279 11.25 3.55 -3.03
N ILE A 280 9.96 3.55 -2.74
CA ILE A 280 9.28 2.51 -1.96
C ILE A 280 8.50 1.61 -2.91
N VAL A 281 8.62 0.29 -2.72
CA VAL A 281 7.79 -0.72 -3.42
C VAL A 281 6.55 -1.09 -2.62
N PRO A 282 5.52 -1.70 -3.25
CA PRO A 282 4.37 -2.21 -2.50
C PRO A 282 4.74 -3.28 -1.47
N GLY A 283 5.68 -4.18 -1.77
CA GLY A 283 6.16 -5.23 -0.86
C GLY A 283 6.00 -6.64 -1.42
N ALA A 284 6.41 -7.64 -0.65
CA ALA A 284 6.39 -9.06 -1.02
C ALA A 284 7.13 -9.33 -2.35
N ARG A 285 6.42 -9.80 -3.37
CA ARG A 285 7.00 -10.17 -4.68
C ARG A 285 7.28 -8.97 -5.61
N PHE A 286 6.87 -7.76 -5.22
CA PHE A 286 6.96 -6.56 -6.04
C PHE A 286 8.28 -5.81 -5.75
N ASN A 287 9.18 -5.77 -6.74
CA ASN A 287 10.47 -5.09 -6.65
C ASN A 287 10.54 -3.82 -7.50
N GLU A 288 9.45 -3.46 -8.16
CA GLU A 288 9.37 -2.34 -9.08
C GLU A 288 8.66 -1.15 -8.44
N LEU A 289 8.97 0.05 -8.92
CA LEU A 289 8.10 1.21 -8.70
C LEU A 289 6.75 0.94 -9.40
N TYR A 290 5.64 1.05 -8.67
CA TYR A 290 4.27 0.97 -9.17
C TYR A 290 3.62 2.36 -9.13
N ASN A 291 2.73 2.67 -10.08
CA ASN A 291 2.15 4.01 -10.20
C ASN A 291 1.26 4.38 -9.00
N TRP A 292 0.03 3.86 -8.94
CA TRP A 292 -0.96 4.36 -8.00
C TRP A 292 -0.65 3.97 -6.53
N ASP A 293 0.02 2.84 -6.29
CA ASP A 293 0.54 2.46 -4.97
C ASP A 293 1.44 3.56 -4.40
N SER A 294 2.28 4.17 -5.24
CA SER A 294 3.22 5.20 -4.82
C SER A 294 2.54 6.46 -4.29
N TYR A 295 1.35 6.79 -4.80
CA TYR A 295 0.56 7.90 -4.25
C TYR A 295 0.15 7.59 -2.80
N PHE A 296 -0.47 6.43 -2.55
CA PHE A 296 -0.88 6.05 -1.20
C PHE A 296 0.32 5.88 -0.27
N ILE A 297 1.42 5.29 -0.74
CA ILE A 297 2.68 5.21 0.00
C ILE A 297 3.17 6.61 0.36
N THR A 298 3.13 7.55 -0.56
CA THR A 298 3.51 8.96 -0.33
C THR A 298 2.70 9.59 0.79
N LEU A 299 1.38 9.36 0.87
CA LEU A 299 0.57 9.88 1.98
C LEU A 299 1.09 9.37 3.34
N GLY A 300 1.41 8.08 3.44
CA GLY A 300 1.99 7.49 4.65
C GLY A 300 3.37 8.06 4.98
N LEU A 301 4.24 8.23 3.98
CA LEU A 301 5.56 8.84 4.12
C LEU A 301 5.45 10.29 4.62
N LEU A 302 4.50 11.07 4.11
CA LEU A 302 4.27 12.45 4.53
C LEU A 302 3.80 12.52 5.98
N VAL A 303 2.87 11.66 6.40
CA VAL A 303 2.45 11.55 7.81
C VAL A 303 3.65 11.23 8.73
N ASP A 304 4.58 10.39 8.26
CA ASP A 304 5.78 10.02 9.00
C ASP A 304 6.94 11.03 8.90
N GLY A 305 6.80 12.10 8.10
CA GLY A 305 7.79 13.15 7.90
C GLY A 305 8.89 12.82 6.88
N GLN A 306 8.72 11.79 6.06
CA GLN A 306 9.69 11.31 5.06
C GLN A 306 9.55 12.05 3.71
N VAL A 307 9.49 13.38 3.75
CA VAL A 307 9.20 14.25 2.57
C VAL A 307 10.23 14.06 1.45
N SER A 308 11.52 13.88 1.79
CA SER A 308 12.57 13.66 0.79
C SER A 308 12.40 12.37 0.00
N MET A 309 11.87 11.30 0.61
CA MET A 309 11.60 10.03 -0.07
C MET A 309 10.43 10.21 -1.05
N ALA A 310 9.34 10.82 -0.59
CA ALA A 310 8.18 11.13 -1.42
C ALA A 310 8.54 12.00 -2.64
N LYS A 311 9.37 13.05 -2.43
CA LYS A 311 9.91 13.89 -3.50
C LYS A 311 10.66 13.06 -4.56
N GLY A 312 11.48 12.10 -4.11
CA GLY A 312 12.22 11.19 -5.01
C GLY A 312 11.31 10.30 -5.87
N MET A 313 10.18 9.84 -5.33
CA MET A 313 9.21 9.06 -6.09
C MET A 313 8.57 9.87 -7.23
N VAL A 314 8.27 11.16 -7.00
CA VAL A 314 7.80 12.06 -8.06
C VAL A 314 8.87 12.29 -9.15
N GLU A 315 10.15 12.35 -8.79
CA GLU A 315 11.24 12.44 -9.78
C GLU A 315 11.25 11.24 -10.73
N HIS A 316 10.92 10.05 -10.23
CA HIS A 316 10.76 8.87 -11.07
C HIS A 316 9.57 8.99 -12.02
N PHE A 317 8.42 9.51 -11.57
CA PHE A 317 7.27 9.72 -12.45
C PHE A 317 7.52 10.77 -13.53
N ILE A 318 8.20 11.87 -13.20
CA ILE A 318 8.67 12.85 -14.21
C ILE A 318 9.57 12.16 -15.24
N PHE A 319 10.50 11.31 -14.78
CA PHE A 319 11.37 10.53 -15.65
C PHE A 319 10.61 9.55 -16.55
N GLU A 320 9.64 8.81 -15.99
CA GLU A 320 8.83 7.87 -16.76
C GLU A 320 7.99 8.58 -17.83
N ILE A 321 7.35 9.70 -17.50
CA ILE A 321 6.61 10.49 -18.49
C ILE A 321 7.54 11.04 -19.58
N ARG A 322 8.74 11.50 -19.20
CA ARG A 322 9.71 12.02 -20.16
C ARG A 322 10.19 10.96 -21.15
N HIS A 323 10.54 9.77 -20.67
CA HIS A 323 11.24 8.76 -21.47
C HIS A 323 10.36 7.60 -21.96
N TYR A 324 9.24 7.33 -21.28
CA TYR A 324 8.30 6.25 -21.59
C TYR A 324 6.89 6.78 -21.95
N GLY A 325 6.71 8.11 -21.91
CA GLY A 325 5.50 8.81 -22.34
C GLY A 325 4.37 8.82 -21.30
N LYS A 326 4.45 8.01 -20.26
CA LYS A 326 3.41 7.82 -19.25
C LYS A 326 4.02 7.31 -17.95
N ILE A 327 3.33 7.47 -16.83
CA ILE A 327 3.67 6.72 -15.62
C ILE A 327 3.31 5.25 -15.86
N LEU A 328 4.27 4.35 -15.65
CA LEU A 328 4.10 2.93 -15.98
C LEU A 328 3.36 2.20 -14.88
N ASN A 329 2.62 1.14 -15.24
CA ASN A 329 2.04 0.23 -14.25
C ASN A 329 3.10 -0.27 -13.26
N GLY A 330 4.24 -0.71 -13.79
CA GLY A 330 5.47 -0.89 -13.04
C GLY A 330 6.71 -0.68 -13.91
N SER A 331 7.87 -0.47 -13.30
CA SER A 331 9.15 -0.18 -14.00
C SER A 331 9.81 -1.42 -14.65
N ARG A 332 9.05 -2.19 -15.45
CA ARG A 332 9.53 -3.35 -16.25
C ARG A 332 9.11 -3.23 -17.71
N SER A 333 9.88 -3.86 -18.59
CA SER A 333 9.68 -3.80 -20.04
C SER A 333 8.27 -4.20 -20.51
N TYR A 334 7.64 -5.20 -19.90
CA TYR A 334 6.30 -5.66 -20.28
C TYR A 334 5.16 -4.73 -19.83
N TYR A 335 5.47 -3.66 -19.09
CA TYR A 335 4.52 -2.61 -18.72
C TYR A 335 4.64 -1.35 -19.59
N LEU A 336 5.56 -1.27 -20.57
CA LEU A 336 5.78 -0.06 -21.39
C LEU A 336 4.51 0.47 -22.12
N CYS A 337 3.57 -0.41 -22.46
CA CYS A 337 2.29 -0.03 -23.08
C CYS A 337 1.14 0.16 -22.08
N ARG A 338 1.40 0.13 -20.76
CA ARG A 338 0.35 0.13 -19.73
C ARG A 338 0.67 1.09 -18.59
N THR A 339 -0.33 1.88 -18.21
CA THR A 339 -0.27 2.78 -17.06
C THR A 339 -1.08 2.24 -15.87
N GLN A 340 -1.51 3.13 -14.99
CA GLN A 340 -2.34 2.89 -13.81
C GLN A 340 -3.08 4.20 -13.44
N PRO A 341 -4.04 4.20 -12.49
CA PRO A 341 -4.82 5.38 -12.15
C PRO A 341 -3.95 6.62 -11.82
N PRO A 342 -4.21 7.80 -12.43
CA PRO A 342 -3.31 8.95 -12.36
C PRO A 342 -3.50 9.80 -11.09
N PHE A 343 -2.43 9.99 -10.31
CA PHE A 343 -2.42 10.75 -9.06
C PHE A 343 -1.29 11.81 -8.97
N LEU A 344 -0.55 12.07 -10.05
CA LEU A 344 0.68 12.88 -10.01
C LEU A 344 0.44 14.30 -9.50
N THR A 345 -0.65 14.96 -9.89
CA THR A 345 -0.91 16.36 -9.52
C THR A 345 -1.10 16.52 -8.02
N ASP A 346 -1.98 15.70 -7.43
CA ASP A 346 -2.26 15.73 -6.00
C ASP A 346 -1.03 15.29 -5.20
N MET A 347 -0.33 14.24 -5.65
CA MET A 347 0.92 13.77 -5.06
C MET A 347 1.97 14.90 -4.98
N ALA A 348 2.17 15.62 -6.09
CA ALA A 348 3.15 16.71 -6.16
C ALA A 348 2.75 17.90 -5.27
N LEU A 349 1.47 18.28 -5.27
CA LEU A 349 0.97 19.38 -4.45
C LEU A 349 1.04 19.08 -2.95
N GLN A 350 0.70 17.85 -2.52
CA GLN A 350 0.81 17.46 -1.12
C GLN A 350 2.27 17.49 -0.62
N ILE A 351 3.21 17.04 -1.44
CA ILE A 351 4.65 17.14 -1.12
C ILE A 351 5.07 18.62 -1.08
N TYR A 352 4.71 19.42 -2.08
CA TYR A 352 5.06 20.84 -2.16
C TYR A 352 4.65 21.61 -0.89
N ASN A 353 3.45 21.34 -0.39
CA ASN A 353 2.91 21.97 0.82
C ASN A 353 3.69 21.62 2.10
N GLN A 354 4.49 20.56 2.08
CA GLN A 354 5.32 20.10 3.21
C GLN A 354 6.82 20.35 3.00
N LEU A 355 7.24 20.90 1.86
CA LEU A 355 8.64 21.26 1.64
C LEU A 355 9.04 22.43 2.55
N ASP A 356 10.33 22.46 2.91
CA ASP A 356 10.91 23.56 3.67
C ASP A 356 10.79 24.87 2.87
N ARG A 357 10.22 25.89 3.49
CA ARG A 357 9.99 27.20 2.89
C ARG A 357 11.24 28.08 2.83
N SER A 358 12.39 27.57 3.29
CA SER A 358 13.68 28.27 3.19
C SER A 358 14.16 28.47 1.74
N ASP A 359 13.77 27.59 0.81
CA ASP A 359 14.15 27.63 -0.60
C ASP A 359 12.92 27.50 -1.52
N MET A 360 12.08 28.55 -1.50
CA MET A 360 10.84 28.59 -2.29
C MET A 360 11.08 28.54 -3.80
N ASP A 361 12.19 29.10 -4.30
CA ASP A 361 12.50 29.10 -5.73
C ASP A 361 12.78 27.69 -6.24
N SER A 362 13.58 26.91 -5.51
CA SER A 362 13.84 25.50 -5.81
C SER A 362 12.57 24.65 -5.74
N ASN A 363 11.73 24.88 -4.71
CA ASN A 363 10.46 24.19 -4.57
C ASN A 363 9.51 24.51 -5.73
N ARG A 364 9.43 25.79 -6.14
CA ARG A 364 8.62 26.24 -7.28
C ARG A 364 9.09 25.60 -8.58
N GLN A 365 10.41 25.54 -8.82
CA GLN A 365 10.97 24.86 -9.99
C GLN A 365 10.73 23.35 -9.99
N TRP A 366 10.79 22.72 -8.82
CA TRP A 366 10.45 21.30 -8.67
C TRP A 366 8.99 21.03 -9.02
N LEU A 367 8.06 21.81 -8.45
CA LEU A 367 6.63 21.67 -8.74
C LEU A 367 6.35 21.96 -10.22
N LYS A 368 7.02 22.94 -10.82
CA LYS A 368 6.90 23.25 -12.26
C LYS A 368 7.13 22.01 -13.11
N ARG A 369 8.22 21.26 -12.87
CA ARG A 369 8.53 20.03 -13.62
C ARG A 369 7.47 18.94 -13.43
N ALA A 370 6.96 18.78 -12.21
CA ALA A 370 5.90 17.81 -11.93
C ALA A 370 4.59 18.16 -12.66
N ILE A 371 4.18 19.42 -12.63
CA ILE A 371 2.96 19.90 -13.32
C ILE A 371 3.12 19.83 -14.85
N GLN A 372 4.27 20.21 -15.40
CA GLN A 372 4.55 20.04 -16.83
C GLN A 372 4.48 18.58 -17.28
N ALA A 373 5.01 17.65 -16.47
CA ALA A 373 4.89 16.23 -16.73
C ALA A 373 3.42 15.76 -16.68
N ALA A 374 2.64 16.19 -15.68
CA ALA A 374 1.22 15.88 -15.58
C ALA A 374 0.40 16.40 -16.77
N ILE A 375 0.70 17.61 -17.27
CA ILE A 375 0.08 18.19 -18.47
C ILE A 375 0.37 17.33 -19.70
N LYS A 376 1.63 16.90 -19.88
CA LYS A 376 2.02 16.00 -20.96
C LYS A 376 1.28 14.67 -20.87
N GLU A 377 1.25 14.05 -19.70
CA GLU A 377 0.52 12.79 -19.47
C GLU A 377 -0.98 12.94 -19.76
N TYR A 378 -1.61 14.01 -19.28
CA TYR A 378 -3.01 14.31 -19.54
C TYR A 378 -3.30 14.35 -21.05
N HIS A 379 -2.58 15.19 -21.81
CA HIS A 379 -2.85 15.40 -23.24
C HIS A 379 -2.49 14.20 -24.12
N THR A 380 -1.40 13.50 -23.80
CA THR A 380 -0.86 12.46 -24.69
C THR A 380 -1.34 11.06 -24.35
N ILE A 381 -1.88 10.84 -23.14
CA ILE A 381 -2.35 9.54 -22.66
C ILE A 381 -3.85 9.56 -22.39
N TRP A 382 -4.31 10.38 -21.46
CA TRP A 382 -5.64 10.23 -20.88
C TRP A 382 -6.76 10.83 -21.72
N VAL A 383 -6.52 11.99 -22.33
CA VAL A 383 -7.42 12.61 -23.31
C VAL A 383 -6.93 12.42 -24.75
N ALA A 384 -6.11 11.40 -24.98
CA ALA A 384 -5.72 10.96 -26.33
C ALA A 384 -6.47 9.69 -26.74
N GLU A 385 -6.66 9.50 -28.04
CA GLU A 385 -7.12 8.21 -28.56
C GLU A 385 -6.03 7.15 -28.37
N PRO A 386 -6.38 5.90 -28.00
CA PRO A 386 -7.74 5.36 -27.96
C PRO A 386 -8.48 5.52 -26.62
N ARG A 387 -7.86 6.09 -25.58
CA ARG A 387 -8.45 6.16 -24.23
C ARG A 387 -9.68 7.05 -24.18
N ILE A 388 -9.60 8.26 -24.74
CA ILE A 388 -10.78 9.12 -24.86
C ILE A 388 -11.81 8.52 -25.83
N ASP A 389 -13.09 8.65 -25.49
CA ASP A 389 -14.20 8.49 -26.40
C ASP A 389 -14.69 9.88 -26.85
N PRO A 390 -14.37 10.35 -28.07
CA PRO A 390 -14.74 11.69 -28.52
C PRO A 390 -16.25 11.94 -28.60
N LYS A 391 -17.08 10.89 -28.57
CA LYS A 391 -18.55 11.02 -28.58
C LYS A 391 -19.10 11.48 -27.22
N THR A 392 -18.59 10.91 -26.13
CA THR A 392 -19.02 11.26 -24.77
C THR A 392 -18.10 12.26 -24.08
N GLY A 393 -16.85 12.39 -24.53
CA GLY A 393 -15.80 13.14 -23.85
C GLY A 393 -15.19 12.40 -22.65
N LEU A 394 -15.63 11.17 -22.36
CA LEU A 394 -15.13 10.36 -21.25
C LEU A 394 -13.85 9.62 -21.64
N SER A 395 -12.91 9.50 -20.70
CA SER A 395 -11.71 8.66 -20.87
C SER A 395 -11.94 7.25 -20.36
N ARG A 396 -11.21 6.27 -20.92
CA ARG A 396 -11.31 4.86 -20.57
C ARG A 396 -9.92 4.27 -20.36
N TYR A 397 -9.81 3.27 -19.51
CA TYR A 397 -8.60 2.44 -19.47
C TYR A 397 -8.54 1.60 -20.75
N ARG A 398 -7.68 1.97 -21.69
CA ARG A 398 -7.64 1.34 -23.02
C ARG A 398 -6.19 1.31 -23.54
N PRO A 399 -5.35 0.42 -22.99
CA PRO A 399 -3.94 0.33 -23.36
C PRO A 399 -3.70 -0.26 -24.74
N ASP A 400 -2.62 0.17 -25.40
CA ASP A 400 -2.26 -0.20 -26.78
C ASP A 400 -1.59 -1.57 -26.93
N GLY A 401 -1.22 -2.22 -25.81
CA GLY A 401 -0.47 -3.49 -25.82
C GLY A 401 -1.13 -4.58 -26.67
N VAL A 402 -0.34 -5.54 -27.16
CA VAL A 402 -0.80 -6.62 -28.05
C VAL A 402 -0.32 -8.00 -27.59
N GLY A 403 -1.10 -9.04 -27.91
CA GLY A 403 -0.81 -10.42 -27.54
C GLY A 403 -1.15 -10.77 -26.09
N ILE A 404 -0.66 -11.93 -25.64
CA ILE A 404 -0.89 -12.47 -24.29
C ILE A 404 0.08 -11.80 -23.31
N PRO A 405 -0.40 -11.25 -22.17
CA PRO A 405 0.45 -10.70 -21.12
C PRO A 405 1.46 -11.74 -20.59
N PRO A 406 2.78 -11.46 -20.62
CA PRO A 406 3.81 -12.44 -20.24
C PRO A 406 3.98 -12.61 -18.71
N GLU A 407 3.52 -11.67 -17.90
CA GLU A 407 3.78 -11.58 -16.46
C GLU A 407 2.82 -12.36 -15.58
N THR A 408 1.74 -12.92 -16.14
CA THR A 408 0.79 -13.74 -15.38
C THR A 408 1.36 -15.14 -15.12
N GLU A 409 0.71 -15.93 -14.26
CA GLU A 409 1.09 -17.33 -14.07
C GLU A 409 0.92 -18.15 -15.36
N ALA A 410 1.73 -19.20 -15.55
CA ALA A 410 1.77 -19.95 -16.80
C ALA A 410 0.42 -20.58 -17.19
N THR A 411 -0.40 -20.96 -16.20
CA THR A 411 -1.71 -21.57 -16.38
C THR A 411 -2.87 -20.57 -16.37
N HIS A 412 -2.59 -19.28 -16.14
CA HIS A 412 -3.61 -18.26 -15.87
C HIS A 412 -4.62 -18.14 -17.00
N PHE A 413 -4.17 -18.16 -18.26
CA PHE A 413 -5.04 -18.02 -19.44
C PHE A 413 -5.38 -19.36 -20.12
N THR A 414 -4.93 -20.50 -19.58
CA THR A 414 -5.10 -21.81 -20.24
C THR A 414 -6.58 -22.10 -20.55
N HIS A 415 -7.47 -21.91 -19.56
CA HIS A 415 -8.91 -22.12 -19.72
C HIS A 415 -9.57 -21.19 -20.77
N ILE A 416 -9.01 -20.00 -21.01
CA ILE A 416 -9.50 -19.08 -22.05
C ILE A 416 -8.99 -19.50 -23.43
N LEU A 417 -7.77 -20.02 -23.50
CA LEU A 417 -7.09 -20.38 -24.75
C LEU A 417 -7.47 -21.78 -25.24
N GLU A 418 -7.85 -22.70 -24.36
CA GLU A 418 -8.24 -24.08 -24.68
C GLU A 418 -9.30 -24.18 -25.79
N PRO A 419 -10.45 -23.49 -25.73
CA PRO A 419 -11.46 -23.57 -26.80
C PRO A 419 -10.94 -23.09 -28.16
N TYR A 420 -10.04 -22.10 -28.18
CA TYR A 420 -9.42 -21.62 -29.41
C TYR A 420 -8.36 -22.60 -29.91
N ALA A 421 -7.55 -23.19 -29.03
CA ALA A 421 -6.57 -24.20 -29.39
C ALA A 421 -7.24 -25.46 -30.00
N GLU A 422 -8.34 -25.92 -29.39
CA GLU A 422 -9.16 -27.02 -29.89
C GLU A 422 -9.77 -26.72 -31.26
N LYS A 423 -10.30 -25.49 -31.46
CA LYS A 423 -10.81 -25.02 -32.76
C LYS A 423 -9.75 -25.12 -33.88
N HIS A 424 -8.48 -24.91 -33.55
CA HIS A 424 -7.35 -25.01 -34.50
C HIS A 424 -6.67 -26.39 -34.53
N GLY A 425 -7.13 -27.35 -33.72
CA GLY A 425 -6.58 -28.70 -33.67
C GLY A 425 -5.12 -28.78 -33.20
N ILE A 426 -4.67 -27.82 -32.38
CA ILE A 426 -3.30 -27.71 -31.88
C ILE A 426 -3.26 -27.61 -30.35
N SER A 427 -2.08 -27.83 -29.76
CA SER A 427 -1.91 -27.66 -28.30
C SER A 427 -2.04 -26.19 -27.88
N VAL A 428 -2.40 -25.94 -26.62
CA VAL A 428 -2.50 -24.57 -26.06
C VAL A 428 -1.16 -23.82 -26.16
N LEU A 429 -0.04 -24.52 -25.96
CA LEU A 429 1.30 -23.92 -26.08
C LEU A 429 1.57 -23.46 -27.52
N GLU A 430 1.34 -24.36 -28.50
CA GLU A 430 1.52 -24.04 -29.92
C GLU A 430 0.57 -22.94 -30.38
N PHE A 431 -0.68 -22.95 -29.90
CA PHE A 431 -1.64 -21.87 -30.16
C PHE A 431 -1.13 -20.53 -29.63
N SER A 432 -0.66 -20.50 -28.39
CA SER A 432 -0.15 -19.29 -27.73
C SER A 432 1.04 -18.69 -28.49
N GLU A 433 1.96 -19.52 -28.96
CA GLU A 433 3.10 -19.09 -29.78
C GLU A 433 2.64 -18.53 -31.13
N LYS A 434 1.77 -19.25 -31.85
CA LYS A 434 1.26 -18.80 -33.16
C LYS A 434 0.42 -17.52 -33.07
N TYR A 435 -0.38 -17.38 -32.01
CA TYR A 435 -1.17 -16.18 -31.73
C TYR A 435 -0.26 -14.98 -31.39
N ASN A 436 0.70 -15.14 -30.49
CA ASN A 436 1.66 -14.08 -30.16
C ASN A 436 2.52 -13.67 -31.36
N ASN A 437 2.87 -14.60 -32.25
CA ASN A 437 3.59 -14.30 -33.49
C ASN A 437 2.71 -13.68 -34.59
N GLY A 438 1.40 -13.53 -34.37
CA GLY A 438 0.46 -12.95 -35.34
C GLY A 438 0.16 -13.86 -36.53
N ILE A 439 0.52 -15.15 -36.44
CA ILE A 439 0.23 -16.18 -37.45
C ILE A 439 -1.25 -16.54 -37.39
N LEU A 440 -1.79 -16.70 -36.17
CA LEU A 440 -3.22 -16.88 -35.92
C LEU A 440 -3.84 -15.54 -35.51
N LYS A 441 -5.01 -15.23 -36.07
CA LYS A 441 -5.79 -14.03 -35.75
C LYS A 441 -7.16 -14.44 -35.25
N GLU A 442 -7.50 -14.01 -34.04
CA GLU A 442 -8.79 -14.29 -33.39
C GLU A 442 -9.30 -12.98 -32.79
N PRO A 443 -10.15 -12.21 -33.51
CA PRO A 443 -10.59 -10.89 -33.07
C PRO A 443 -11.28 -10.89 -31.70
N ALA A 444 -12.04 -11.95 -31.39
CA ALA A 444 -12.68 -12.11 -30.09
C ALA A 444 -11.66 -12.29 -28.94
N LEU A 445 -10.52 -12.92 -29.24
CA LEU A 445 -9.42 -13.08 -28.29
C LEU A 445 -8.62 -11.77 -28.14
N ASP A 446 -8.46 -11.01 -29.23
CA ASP A 446 -7.87 -9.68 -29.22
C ASP A 446 -8.68 -8.73 -28.32
N GLU A 447 -10.01 -8.76 -28.44
CA GLU A 447 -10.94 -7.99 -27.59
C GLU A 447 -10.86 -8.43 -26.13
N TYR A 448 -10.81 -9.74 -25.86
CA TYR A 448 -10.61 -10.26 -24.50
C TYR A 448 -9.33 -9.71 -23.86
N PHE A 449 -8.19 -9.79 -24.56
CA PHE A 449 -6.92 -9.31 -24.01
C PHE A 449 -6.84 -7.78 -23.94
N LEU A 450 -7.59 -7.05 -24.77
CA LEU A 450 -7.76 -5.61 -24.57
C LEU A 450 -8.46 -5.33 -23.24
N HIS A 451 -9.54 -6.04 -22.92
CA HIS A 451 -10.22 -5.91 -21.64
C HIS A 451 -9.36 -6.36 -20.46
N ASP A 452 -8.60 -7.46 -20.56
CA ASP A 452 -7.68 -7.88 -19.50
C ASP A 452 -6.61 -6.81 -19.21
N ARG A 453 -5.98 -6.26 -20.25
CA ARG A 453 -5.00 -5.18 -20.06
C ARG A 453 -5.63 -3.91 -19.47
N ALA A 454 -6.85 -3.56 -19.88
CA ALA A 454 -7.60 -2.45 -19.31
C ALA A 454 -7.92 -2.66 -17.82
N VAL A 455 -8.29 -3.89 -17.43
CA VAL A 455 -8.52 -4.26 -16.02
C VAL A 455 -7.24 -4.07 -15.19
N ARG A 456 -6.07 -4.41 -15.73
CA ARG A 456 -4.77 -4.17 -15.07
C ARG A 456 -4.40 -2.69 -15.03
N GLU A 457 -4.77 -1.93 -16.06
CA GLU A 457 -4.54 -0.47 -16.12
C GLU A 457 -5.45 0.28 -15.15
N SER A 458 -6.62 -0.26 -14.78
CA SER A 458 -7.48 0.36 -13.76
C SER A 458 -7.00 0.11 -12.33
N GLY A 459 -6.01 -0.77 -12.13
CA GLY A 459 -5.54 -1.23 -10.81
C GLY A 459 -6.49 -2.21 -10.11
N HIS A 460 -7.66 -2.48 -10.67
CA HIS A 460 -8.66 -3.38 -10.08
C HIS A 460 -8.65 -4.76 -10.75
N ASP A 461 -7.47 -5.36 -10.93
CA ASP A 461 -7.30 -6.69 -11.48
C ASP A 461 -7.43 -7.78 -10.39
N THR A 462 -8.53 -8.55 -10.28
CA THR A 462 -9.76 -8.49 -11.09
C THR A 462 -11.04 -8.22 -10.27
N THR A 463 -12.08 -7.74 -10.96
CA THR A 463 -13.44 -7.47 -10.46
C THR A 463 -14.47 -7.80 -11.54
N TYR A 464 -15.64 -8.30 -11.15
CA TYR A 464 -16.78 -8.49 -12.05
C TYR A 464 -17.35 -7.20 -12.62
N ARG A 465 -17.02 -6.04 -12.03
CA ARG A 465 -17.31 -4.71 -12.60
C ARG A 465 -16.71 -4.55 -14.00
N PHE A 466 -15.51 -5.11 -14.20
CA PHE A 466 -14.67 -4.83 -15.37
C PHE A 466 -14.47 -6.02 -16.32
N GLU A 467 -14.73 -7.25 -15.86
CA GLU A 467 -14.51 -8.45 -16.66
C GLU A 467 -15.22 -8.38 -18.03
N LYS A 468 -14.44 -8.57 -19.10
CA LYS A 468 -14.88 -8.57 -20.52
C LYS A 468 -15.49 -7.25 -21.01
N ARG A 469 -15.33 -6.14 -20.28
CA ARG A 469 -15.92 -4.84 -20.67
C ARG A 469 -15.08 -3.61 -20.35
N CYS A 470 -14.08 -3.71 -19.47
CA CYS A 470 -13.31 -2.58 -18.93
C CYS A 470 -12.91 -1.51 -19.97
N ALA A 471 -12.28 -1.93 -21.07
CA ALA A 471 -11.85 -1.05 -22.16
C ALA A 471 -12.93 -0.23 -22.87
N ASN A 472 -14.21 -0.51 -22.62
CA ASN A 472 -15.35 0.24 -23.15
C ASN A 472 -15.96 1.19 -22.11
N LEU A 473 -15.56 1.09 -20.85
CA LEU A 473 -16.18 1.83 -19.76
C LEU A 473 -15.51 3.18 -19.55
N GLY A 474 -16.29 4.25 -19.65
CA GLY A 474 -15.97 5.54 -19.03
C GLY A 474 -16.30 5.44 -17.55
N THR A 475 -15.27 5.20 -16.73
CA THR A 475 -15.47 4.83 -15.33
C THR A 475 -15.44 6.05 -14.40
N ILE A 476 -16.21 6.00 -13.30
CA ILE A 476 -16.24 7.09 -12.31
C ILE A 476 -14.89 7.33 -11.64
N ASP A 477 -14.10 6.27 -11.42
CA ASP A 477 -12.75 6.37 -10.89
C ASP A 477 -11.86 7.22 -11.81
N LEU A 478 -11.73 6.86 -13.09
CA LEU A 478 -10.86 7.60 -13.99
C LEU A 478 -11.35 9.04 -14.20
N GLN A 479 -12.66 9.27 -14.32
CA GLN A 479 -13.15 10.63 -14.52
C GLN A 479 -12.90 11.52 -13.30
N ALA A 480 -13.09 11.01 -12.08
CA ALA A 480 -12.80 11.76 -10.87
C ALA A 480 -11.32 12.14 -10.79
N LEU A 481 -10.41 11.22 -11.15
CA LEU A 481 -8.97 11.50 -11.17
C LEU A 481 -8.58 12.54 -12.23
N LEU A 482 -9.18 12.48 -13.41
CA LEU A 482 -8.92 13.48 -14.46
C LEU A 482 -9.50 14.85 -14.13
N TYR A 483 -10.65 14.91 -13.46
CA TYR A 483 -11.19 16.17 -12.92
C TYR A 483 -10.22 16.77 -11.92
N LYS A 484 -9.66 15.92 -11.04
CA LYS A 484 -8.66 16.36 -10.07
C LYS A 484 -7.38 16.87 -10.74
N TYR A 485 -6.89 16.20 -11.79
CA TYR A 485 -5.78 16.73 -12.61
C TYR A 485 -6.09 18.12 -13.16
N GLU A 486 -7.27 18.31 -13.75
CA GLU A 486 -7.67 19.57 -14.35
C GLU A 486 -7.73 20.71 -13.31
N VAL A 487 -8.36 20.47 -12.16
CA VAL A 487 -8.45 21.44 -11.07
C VAL A 487 -7.09 21.73 -10.47
N ASP A 488 -6.26 20.72 -10.23
CA ASP A 488 -4.94 20.88 -9.62
C ASP A 488 -3.98 21.64 -10.53
N ILE A 489 -3.98 21.34 -11.84
CA ILE A 489 -3.16 22.06 -12.82
C ILE A 489 -3.61 23.52 -12.89
N GLY A 490 -4.91 23.79 -13.02
CA GLY A 490 -5.44 25.15 -13.04
C GLY A 490 -5.10 25.92 -11.76
N THR A 491 -5.24 25.28 -10.61
CA THR A 491 -4.89 25.87 -9.30
C THR A 491 -3.40 26.17 -9.19
N ALA A 492 -2.52 25.23 -9.58
CA ALA A 492 -1.08 25.44 -9.55
C ALA A 492 -0.65 26.58 -10.49
N ILE A 493 -1.22 26.65 -11.69
CA ILE A 493 -0.98 27.74 -12.64
C ILE A 493 -1.34 29.08 -12.01
N ARG A 494 -2.56 29.20 -11.47
CA ARG A 494 -3.05 30.44 -10.85
C ARG A 494 -2.27 30.85 -9.60
N GLU A 495 -2.01 29.92 -8.69
CA GLU A 495 -1.55 30.23 -7.33
C GLU A 495 -0.04 30.15 -7.16
N VAL A 496 0.65 29.37 -8.00
CA VAL A 496 2.11 29.17 -7.90
C VAL A 496 2.84 29.75 -9.12
N PHE A 497 2.23 29.74 -10.30
CA PHE A 497 2.86 30.17 -11.56
C PHE A 497 2.30 31.46 -12.16
N ASP A 498 1.64 32.29 -11.34
CA ASP A 498 1.20 33.63 -11.73
C ASP A 498 0.24 33.65 -12.95
N ASP A 499 -0.60 32.61 -13.04
CA ASP A 499 -1.63 32.37 -14.05
C ASP A 499 -1.15 32.03 -15.48
N GLU A 500 0.16 32.02 -15.71
CA GLU A 500 0.76 31.62 -17.00
C GLU A 500 1.91 30.64 -16.81
N LEU A 501 1.79 29.45 -17.41
CA LEU A 501 2.82 28.41 -17.38
C LEU A 501 3.34 28.08 -18.77
N GLU A 502 4.59 28.42 -19.03
CA GLU A 502 5.32 27.99 -20.23
C GLU A 502 5.78 26.54 -20.10
N LEU A 503 5.49 25.75 -21.14
CA LEU A 503 5.94 24.36 -21.27
C LEU A 503 7.34 24.30 -21.89
N GLU A 504 8.12 23.29 -21.51
CA GLU A 504 9.52 23.14 -21.94
C GLU A 504 9.72 22.03 -22.99
N GLU A 505 8.74 21.12 -23.11
CA GLU A 505 8.75 20.04 -24.10
C GLU A 505 7.62 20.26 -25.11
N ASP A 506 7.91 19.99 -26.39
CA ASP A 506 6.91 20.03 -27.46
C ASP A 506 6.20 18.67 -27.60
N PHE A 507 4.87 18.68 -27.47
CA PHE A 507 3.99 17.53 -27.62
C PHE A 507 2.61 17.99 -28.10
N PRO A 508 1.83 17.13 -28.77
CA PRO A 508 0.51 17.51 -29.27
C PRO A 508 -0.47 17.77 -28.12
N LEU A 509 -1.11 18.93 -28.12
CA LEU A 509 -2.22 19.24 -27.23
C LEU A 509 -3.50 18.58 -27.74
N ALA A 510 -4.25 17.97 -26.82
CA ALA A 510 -5.56 17.40 -27.11
C ALA A 510 -6.59 18.51 -27.36
N PRO A 511 -7.40 18.42 -28.43
CA PRO A 511 -8.36 19.46 -28.77
C PRO A 511 -9.46 19.56 -27.70
N PHE A 512 -9.93 20.78 -27.47
CA PHE A 512 -10.99 21.08 -26.51
C PHE A 512 -11.94 22.15 -27.08
N PRO A 513 -13.27 21.98 -26.96
CA PRO A 513 -13.98 20.83 -26.38
C PRO A 513 -13.78 19.52 -27.19
N PRO A 514 -13.89 18.34 -26.55
CA PRO A 514 -13.67 17.08 -27.25
C PRO A 514 -14.87 16.71 -28.11
N THR A 515 -14.74 16.88 -29.42
CA THR A 515 -15.75 16.42 -30.40
C THR A 515 -15.15 15.44 -31.39
N VAL A 516 -16.01 14.62 -32.01
CA VAL A 516 -15.60 13.67 -33.05
C VAL A 516 -14.87 14.38 -34.19
N GLU A 517 -15.34 15.55 -34.61
CA GLU A 517 -14.71 16.35 -35.67
C GLU A 517 -13.33 16.89 -35.25
N ALA A 518 -13.21 17.35 -34.00
CA ALA A 518 -11.96 17.87 -33.49
C ALA A 518 -10.90 16.76 -33.38
N TYR A 519 -11.28 15.58 -32.89
CA TYR A 519 -10.39 14.42 -32.82
C TYR A 519 -10.06 13.82 -34.19
N ALA A 520 -10.98 13.90 -35.17
CA ALA A 520 -10.70 13.47 -36.54
C ALA A 520 -9.66 14.36 -37.28
N ASN A 521 -9.39 15.57 -36.80
CA ASN A 521 -8.36 16.42 -37.39
C ASN A 521 -6.95 15.86 -37.12
N ALA A 522 -6.20 15.58 -38.18
CA ALA A 522 -4.83 15.05 -38.08
C ALA A 522 -3.81 16.08 -37.56
N HIS A 523 -4.11 17.38 -37.62
CA HIS A 523 -3.24 18.44 -37.13
C HIS A 523 -3.56 18.77 -35.67
N ARG A 524 -2.55 18.70 -34.82
CA ARG A 524 -2.62 19.07 -33.40
C ARG A 524 -1.78 20.32 -33.16
N GLU A 525 -2.29 21.20 -32.32
CA GLU A 525 -1.51 22.31 -31.78
C GLU A 525 -0.36 21.74 -30.92
N GLY A 526 0.85 22.27 -31.08
CA GLY A 526 2.00 21.89 -30.25
C GLY A 526 1.99 22.63 -28.92
N SER A 527 2.45 21.99 -27.85
CA SER A 527 2.45 22.54 -26.49
C SER A 527 3.30 23.81 -26.31
N LEU A 528 4.23 24.08 -27.22
CA LEU A 528 5.05 25.31 -27.21
C LEU A 528 4.42 26.51 -27.94
N SER A 529 3.24 26.34 -28.55
CA SER A 529 2.60 27.43 -29.31
C SER A 529 2.09 28.57 -28.42
N ARG A 530 1.73 28.26 -27.17
CA ARG A 530 1.12 29.20 -26.21
C ARG A 530 1.35 28.73 -24.77
N PRO A 531 1.40 29.66 -23.80
CA PRO A 531 1.39 29.29 -22.39
C PRO A 531 0.06 28.63 -21.99
N GLN A 532 0.10 27.87 -20.91
CA GLN A 532 -1.07 27.29 -20.27
C GLN A 532 -1.64 28.31 -19.26
N THR A 533 -2.96 28.50 -19.25
CA THR A 533 -3.65 29.43 -18.33
C THR A 533 -4.64 28.69 -17.45
N SER A 534 -4.92 29.19 -16.24
CA SER A 534 -5.85 28.49 -15.34
C SER A 534 -7.28 28.43 -15.89
N GLU A 535 -7.70 29.46 -16.64
CA GLU A 535 -9.03 29.52 -17.28
C GLU A 535 -9.30 28.31 -18.18
N GLU A 536 -8.33 27.90 -19.01
CA GLU A 536 -8.48 26.71 -19.87
C GLU A 536 -8.71 25.45 -19.04
N TRP A 537 -7.93 25.29 -17.97
CA TRP A 537 -7.97 24.08 -17.14
C TRP A 537 -9.25 24.01 -16.30
N PHE A 538 -9.75 25.14 -15.80
CA PHE A 538 -11.05 25.18 -15.13
C PHE A 538 -12.20 24.92 -16.12
N ALA A 539 -12.14 25.44 -17.35
CA ALA A 539 -13.14 25.11 -18.36
C ALA A 539 -13.16 23.60 -18.70
N ARG A 540 -11.99 22.95 -18.71
CA ARG A 540 -11.90 21.48 -18.87
C ARG A 540 -12.53 20.74 -17.69
N ALA A 541 -12.25 21.19 -16.46
CA ALA A 541 -12.83 20.62 -15.25
C ALA A 541 -14.36 20.75 -15.24
N ASP A 542 -14.89 21.93 -15.58
CA ASP A 542 -16.34 22.19 -15.66
C ASP A 542 -16.99 21.25 -16.69
N PHE A 543 -16.42 21.16 -17.89
CA PHE A 543 -16.88 20.22 -18.92
C PHE A 543 -16.89 18.77 -18.42
N ARG A 544 -15.84 18.35 -17.71
CA ARG A 544 -15.76 16.98 -17.19
C ARG A 544 -16.79 16.72 -16.11
N GLN A 545 -17.02 17.67 -15.20
CA GLN A 545 -18.07 17.57 -14.20
C GLN A 545 -19.44 17.38 -14.86
N GLU A 546 -19.75 18.17 -15.89
CA GLU A 546 -21.00 18.00 -16.65
C GLU A 546 -21.12 16.60 -17.27
N MET A 547 -20.02 16.04 -17.81
CA MET A 547 -20.04 14.69 -18.39
C MET A 547 -20.17 13.60 -17.32
N ILE A 548 -19.54 13.76 -16.15
CA ILE A 548 -19.70 12.88 -14.99
C ILE A 548 -21.18 12.86 -14.55
N ASP A 549 -21.79 14.03 -14.40
CA ASP A 549 -23.19 14.14 -13.98
C ASP A 549 -24.15 13.58 -15.03
N LYS A 550 -23.88 13.84 -16.31
CA LYS A 550 -24.73 13.37 -17.42
C LYS A 550 -24.69 11.85 -17.60
N TYR A 551 -23.51 11.25 -17.56
CA TYR A 551 -23.33 9.85 -17.96
C TYR A 551 -23.17 8.90 -16.77
N LEU A 552 -22.70 9.37 -15.62
CA LEU A 552 -22.31 8.50 -14.50
C LEU A 552 -23.23 8.65 -13.29
N TRP A 553 -23.76 9.84 -13.00
CA TRP A 553 -24.71 10.00 -11.89
C TRP A 553 -26.03 9.26 -12.18
N ASN A 554 -26.56 8.57 -11.16
CA ASN A 554 -27.89 7.98 -11.22
C ASN A 554 -28.72 8.43 -10.02
N ASP A 555 -29.64 9.36 -10.26
CA ASP A 555 -30.44 9.99 -9.21
C ASP A 555 -31.33 8.99 -8.46
N SER A 556 -31.92 8.03 -9.18
CA SER A 556 -32.81 7.02 -8.59
C SER A 556 -32.12 6.05 -7.63
N LYS A 557 -30.81 5.85 -7.82
CA LYS A 557 -29.97 4.95 -7.03
C LYS A 557 -29.05 5.70 -6.06
N SER A 558 -29.00 7.02 -6.15
CA SER A 558 -28.14 7.90 -5.34
C SER A 558 -26.67 7.47 -5.37
N LEU A 559 -26.17 7.09 -6.56
CA LEU A 559 -24.84 6.53 -6.74
C LEU A 559 -24.32 6.84 -8.15
N TYR A 560 -23.00 6.94 -8.29
CA TYR A 560 -22.34 6.99 -9.59
C TYR A 560 -22.10 5.58 -10.14
N PHE A 561 -22.27 5.41 -11.46
CA PHE A 561 -22.07 4.17 -12.18
C PHE A 561 -21.20 4.40 -13.40
N ASP A 562 -20.54 3.36 -13.89
CA ASP A 562 -19.75 3.46 -15.11
C ASP A 562 -20.66 3.47 -16.35
N TYR A 563 -20.22 4.16 -17.40
CA TYR A 563 -20.92 4.20 -18.68
C TYR A 563 -20.17 3.39 -19.73
N ASP A 564 -20.84 2.40 -20.34
CA ASP A 564 -20.31 1.66 -21.47
C ASP A 564 -20.47 2.51 -22.74
N THR A 565 -19.37 3.02 -23.28
CA THR A 565 -19.37 3.90 -24.46
C THR A 565 -19.68 3.16 -25.76
N VAL A 566 -19.62 1.83 -25.77
CA VAL A 566 -19.93 1.01 -26.95
C VAL A 566 -21.39 0.60 -26.93
N GLN A 567 -21.92 0.20 -25.77
CA GLN A 567 -23.34 -0.13 -25.60
C GLN A 567 -24.21 1.09 -25.32
N GLU A 568 -23.60 2.25 -25.11
CA GLU A 568 -24.22 3.55 -24.84
C GLU A 568 -25.19 3.52 -23.66
N LYS A 569 -24.82 2.83 -22.58
CA LYS A 569 -25.64 2.69 -21.37
C LYS A 569 -24.81 2.63 -20.09
N GLN A 570 -25.42 3.07 -18.99
CA GLN A 570 -24.87 2.85 -17.65
C GLN A 570 -24.85 1.37 -17.28
N ILE A 571 -23.77 0.94 -16.61
CA ILE A 571 -23.63 -0.39 -16.01
C ILE A 571 -23.91 -0.26 -14.52
N LEU A 572 -24.98 -0.90 -14.05
CA LEU A 572 -25.47 -0.79 -12.68
C LEU A 572 -24.69 -1.64 -11.66
N TYR A 573 -23.36 -1.64 -11.73
CA TYR A 573 -22.49 -2.27 -10.73
C TYR A 573 -22.17 -1.26 -9.63
N GLU A 574 -22.64 -1.50 -8.41
CA GLU A 574 -22.41 -0.61 -7.28
C GLU A 574 -20.97 -0.77 -6.76
N SER A 575 -20.14 0.26 -6.94
CA SER A 575 -18.74 0.28 -6.49
C SER A 575 -18.45 1.46 -5.57
N VAL A 576 -17.60 1.22 -4.57
CA VAL A 576 -17.16 2.22 -3.61
C VAL A 576 -16.35 3.35 -4.25
N THR A 577 -15.83 3.16 -5.48
CA THR A 577 -15.14 4.24 -6.21
C THR A 577 -16.07 5.41 -6.53
N SER A 578 -17.38 5.28 -6.36
CA SER A 578 -18.33 6.41 -6.41
C SER A 578 -17.95 7.54 -5.43
N PHE A 579 -17.32 7.20 -4.29
CA PHE A 579 -16.86 8.19 -3.31
C PHE A 579 -15.60 8.93 -3.77
N TRP A 580 -14.94 8.51 -4.87
CA TRP A 580 -13.82 9.26 -5.44
C TRP A 580 -14.27 10.59 -6.05
N ALA A 581 -15.56 10.73 -6.41
CA ALA A 581 -16.14 12.01 -6.78
C ALA A 581 -16.08 13.03 -5.62
N LEU A 582 -16.21 12.56 -4.37
CA LEU A 582 -16.03 13.41 -3.18
C LEU A 582 -14.56 13.76 -2.97
N TRP A 583 -13.65 12.80 -3.13
CA TRP A 583 -12.21 13.08 -3.03
C TRP A 583 -11.76 14.12 -4.08
N ALA A 584 -12.20 13.96 -5.32
CA ALA A 584 -11.88 14.87 -6.41
C ALA A 584 -12.56 16.23 -6.26
N GLY A 585 -13.68 16.30 -5.55
CA GLY A 585 -14.48 17.50 -5.37
C GLY A 585 -15.43 17.81 -6.54
N CYS A 586 -15.74 16.83 -7.38
CA CYS A 586 -16.62 17.02 -8.54
C CYS A 586 -18.10 16.76 -8.23
N ALA A 587 -18.44 16.24 -7.05
CA ALA A 587 -19.85 16.08 -6.66
C ALA A 587 -20.44 17.39 -6.12
N SER A 588 -21.71 17.66 -6.40
CA SER A 588 -22.46 18.72 -5.73
C SER A 588 -22.75 18.36 -4.27
N GLU A 589 -23.10 19.36 -3.45
CA GLU A 589 -23.53 19.13 -2.05
C GLU A 589 -24.74 18.18 -1.96
N GLU A 590 -25.69 18.28 -2.90
CA GLU A 590 -26.85 17.39 -2.96
C GLU A 590 -26.45 15.94 -3.26
N GLN A 591 -25.57 15.73 -4.25
CA GLN A 591 -25.05 14.40 -4.58
C GLN A 591 -24.27 13.81 -3.42
N CYS A 592 -23.46 14.63 -2.72
CA CYS A 592 -22.76 14.20 -1.51
C CYS A 592 -23.74 13.75 -0.43
N TRP A 593 -24.76 14.57 -0.13
CA TRP A 593 -25.78 14.22 0.84
C TRP A 593 -26.49 12.89 0.48
N LYS A 594 -26.83 12.68 -0.79
CA LYS A 594 -27.41 11.43 -1.30
C LYS A 594 -26.46 10.24 -1.15
N LEU A 595 -25.17 10.40 -1.51
CA LEU A 595 -24.15 9.36 -1.36
C LEU A 595 -23.99 8.93 0.10
N VAL A 596 -23.86 9.88 1.03
CA VAL A 596 -23.64 9.61 2.46
C VAL A 596 -24.88 9.00 3.10
N SER A 597 -26.05 9.64 2.94
CA SER A 597 -27.27 9.23 3.64
C SER A 597 -27.92 7.97 3.07
N GLN A 598 -27.77 7.71 1.76
CA GLN A 598 -28.50 6.63 1.08
C GLN A 598 -27.60 5.49 0.63
N SER A 599 -26.35 5.76 0.22
CA SER A 599 -25.50 4.77 -0.44
C SER A 599 -24.33 4.26 0.41
N LEU A 600 -23.78 5.05 1.35
CA LEU A 600 -22.62 4.65 2.16
C LEU A 600 -22.84 3.33 2.92
N LYS A 601 -24.04 3.17 3.50
CA LYS A 601 -24.44 1.96 4.23
C LYS A 601 -24.43 0.68 3.39
N LYS A 602 -24.43 0.79 2.06
CA LYS A 602 -24.36 -0.38 1.16
C LYS A 602 -22.97 -1.01 1.16
N PHE A 603 -21.93 -0.22 1.42
CA PHE A 603 -20.53 -0.63 1.40
C PHE A 603 -19.92 -0.77 2.79
N GLU A 604 -20.51 -0.11 3.79
CA GLU A 604 -19.99 -0.16 5.15
C GLU A 604 -20.28 -1.49 5.84
N VAL A 605 -19.21 -2.18 6.23
CA VAL A 605 -19.21 -3.42 7.00
C VAL A 605 -18.37 -3.26 8.27
N LEU A 606 -18.25 -4.31 9.08
CA LEU A 606 -17.56 -4.23 10.37
C LEU A 606 -16.10 -3.74 10.25
N GLY A 607 -15.39 -4.21 9.21
CA GLY A 607 -13.99 -3.88 8.95
C GLY A 607 -13.73 -2.68 8.04
N GLY A 608 -14.75 -1.87 7.69
CA GLY A 608 -14.58 -0.70 6.82
C GLY A 608 -15.48 -0.73 5.60
N LEU A 609 -14.97 -0.35 4.43
CA LEU A 609 -15.72 -0.34 3.16
C LEU A 609 -15.30 -1.50 2.26
N VAL A 610 -16.27 -2.26 1.77
CA VAL A 610 -16.06 -3.27 0.71
C VAL A 610 -16.00 -2.61 -0.68
N SER A 611 -15.26 -3.21 -1.62
CA SER A 611 -15.04 -2.64 -2.96
C SER A 611 -16.30 -2.53 -3.84
N GLY A 612 -17.28 -3.41 -3.61
CA GLY A 612 -18.57 -3.42 -4.28
C GLY A 612 -19.63 -4.11 -3.42
N THR A 613 -20.91 -4.00 -3.78
CA THR A 613 -21.97 -4.66 -3.02
C THR A 613 -22.05 -6.16 -3.33
N GLU A 614 -22.51 -6.95 -2.36
CA GLU A 614 -22.72 -8.38 -2.56
C GLU A 614 -23.70 -8.67 -3.72
N GLU A 615 -24.74 -7.83 -3.85
CA GLU A 615 -25.71 -7.89 -4.93
C GLU A 615 -25.05 -7.69 -6.30
N SER A 616 -24.19 -6.67 -6.43
CA SER A 616 -23.48 -6.35 -7.67
C SER A 616 -22.47 -7.44 -8.05
N ARG A 617 -21.68 -7.94 -7.08
CA ARG A 617 -20.80 -9.10 -7.28
C ARG A 617 -21.61 -10.30 -7.80
N GLY A 618 -22.80 -10.50 -7.26
CA GLY A 618 -23.68 -11.62 -7.59
C GLY A 618 -23.23 -12.94 -6.97
N LYS A 619 -23.81 -14.04 -7.46
CA LYS A 619 -23.54 -15.39 -6.93
C LYS A 619 -22.19 -15.92 -7.40
N ILE A 620 -21.50 -16.60 -6.48
CA ILE A 620 -20.21 -17.26 -6.70
C ILE A 620 -20.44 -18.77 -6.90
N SER A 621 -19.71 -19.35 -7.85
CA SER A 621 -19.70 -20.79 -8.15
C SER A 621 -18.30 -21.23 -8.60
N LEU A 622 -18.10 -22.52 -8.88
CA LEU A 622 -16.83 -23.01 -9.44
C LEU A 622 -16.51 -22.35 -10.80
N ASP A 623 -17.53 -22.12 -11.64
CA ASP A 623 -17.38 -21.46 -12.95
C ASP A 623 -17.31 -19.92 -12.86
N ARG A 624 -17.62 -19.37 -11.68
CA ARG A 624 -17.62 -17.92 -11.41
C ARG A 624 -17.07 -17.67 -10.01
N PRO A 625 -15.75 -17.91 -9.78
CA PRO A 625 -15.13 -17.81 -8.46
C PRO A 625 -15.13 -16.36 -7.96
N ASN A 626 -14.85 -16.15 -6.67
CA ASN A 626 -14.78 -14.78 -6.16
C ASN A 626 -13.56 -14.04 -6.74
N ARG A 627 -13.69 -12.72 -6.93
CA ARG A 627 -12.61 -11.85 -7.42
C ARG A 627 -12.08 -10.97 -6.30
N GLN A 628 -10.81 -10.60 -6.37
CA GLN A 628 -10.15 -9.93 -5.25
C GLN A 628 -10.58 -8.47 -5.02
N TRP A 629 -11.07 -7.78 -6.06
CA TRP A 629 -11.59 -6.40 -5.96
C TRP A 629 -13.12 -6.33 -5.85
N ASP A 630 -13.76 -7.40 -5.38
CA ASP A 630 -15.20 -7.48 -5.10
C ASP A 630 -15.50 -7.76 -3.63
N TYR A 631 -16.77 -7.69 -3.24
CA TYR A 631 -17.24 -8.14 -1.93
C TYR A 631 -16.73 -9.56 -1.59
N PRO A 632 -16.21 -9.83 -0.38
CA PRO A 632 -16.26 -9.02 0.85
C PRO A 632 -14.97 -8.23 1.14
N TYR A 633 -14.10 -8.03 0.15
CA TYR A 633 -12.76 -7.52 0.39
C TYR A 633 -12.72 -6.00 0.54
N ALA A 634 -11.85 -5.52 1.42
CA ALA A 634 -11.55 -4.11 1.61
C ALA A 634 -10.08 -3.83 1.29
N TRP A 635 -9.88 -2.74 0.56
CA TRP A 635 -8.57 -2.31 0.09
C TRP A 635 -8.24 -0.91 0.61
N PRO A 636 -6.98 -0.65 1.03
CA PRO A 636 -6.54 0.64 1.54
C PRO A 636 -6.90 1.87 0.67
N PRO A 637 -6.72 1.83 -0.68
CA PRO A 637 -7.09 2.95 -1.54
C PRO A 637 -8.53 3.41 -1.37
N HIS A 638 -9.49 2.47 -1.31
CA HIS A 638 -10.91 2.77 -1.19
C HIS A 638 -11.24 3.45 0.13
N GLN A 639 -10.53 3.08 1.20
CA GLN A 639 -10.74 3.67 2.52
C GLN A 639 -10.22 5.10 2.55
N ILE A 640 -8.94 5.29 2.20
CA ILE A 640 -8.26 6.59 2.24
C ILE A 640 -9.02 7.62 1.40
N MET A 641 -9.35 7.26 0.16
CA MET A 641 -10.07 8.15 -0.76
C MET A 641 -11.43 8.56 -0.18
N THR A 642 -12.16 7.62 0.43
CA THR A 642 -13.47 7.92 1.02
C THR A 642 -13.34 8.78 2.29
N TRP A 643 -12.35 8.52 3.16
CA TRP A 643 -12.14 9.34 4.37
C TRP A 643 -11.85 10.80 4.02
N VAL A 644 -10.92 11.03 3.10
CA VAL A 644 -10.53 12.38 2.65
C VAL A 644 -11.68 13.04 1.89
N GLY A 645 -12.41 12.30 1.05
CA GLY A 645 -13.59 12.82 0.35
C GLY A 645 -14.71 13.24 1.31
N LEU A 646 -14.98 12.45 2.36
CA LEU A 646 -15.98 12.79 3.38
C LEU A 646 -15.55 14.01 4.19
N GLU A 647 -14.28 14.08 4.63
CA GLU A 647 -13.75 15.24 5.35
C GLU A 647 -13.86 16.53 4.51
N ARG A 648 -13.52 16.46 3.22
CA ARG A 648 -13.64 17.59 2.29
C ARG A 648 -15.05 18.19 2.24
N TYR A 649 -16.09 17.37 2.37
CA TYR A 649 -17.49 17.78 2.34
C TYR A 649 -18.09 17.99 3.75
N GLY A 650 -17.26 17.97 4.81
CA GLY A 650 -17.70 18.24 6.19
C GLY A 650 -18.25 17.03 6.96
N TYR A 651 -18.15 15.82 6.41
CA TYR A 651 -18.60 14.56 7.02
C TYR A 651 -17.48 13.87 7.82
N LEU A 652 -16.86 14.62 8.74
CA LEU A 652 -15.71 14.13 9.52
C LEU A 652 -16.09 12.97 10.44
N GLU A 653 -17.29 12.96 11.02
CA GLU A 653 -17.74 11.89 11.93
C GLU A 653 -17.85 10.55 11.19
N GLU A 654 -18.37 10.56 9.96
CA GLU A 654 -18.44 9.40 9.09
C GLU A 654 -17.03 8.93 8.69
N ALA A 655 -16.14 9.86 8.33
CA ALA A 655 -14.74 9.53 8.04
C ALA A 655 -14.06 8.86 9.24
N GLN A 656 -14.23 9.41 10.45
CA GLN A 656 -13.68 8.86 11.70
C GLN A 656 -14.24 7.47 12.01
N ARG A 657 -15.55 7.27 11.81
CA ARG A 657 -16.21 5.98 12.01
C ARG A 657 -15.66 4.90 11.07
N LEU A 658 -15.47 5.24 9.80
CA LEU A 658 -14.91 4.32 8.81
C LEU A 658 -13.43 4.03 9.06
N ALA A 659 -12.65 5.06 9.42
CA ALA A 659 -11.25 4.89 9.82
C ALA A 659 -11.14 3.98 11.06
N TYR A 660 -12.01 4.17 12.07
CA TYR A 660 -12.05 3.33 13.26
C TYR A 660 -12.26 1.86 12.92
N ARG A 661 -13.24 1.56 12.06
CA ARG A 661 -13.56 0.19 11.63
C ARG A 661 -12.38 -0.50 10.95
N PHE A 662 -11.73 0.20 10.02
CA PHE A 662 -10.58 -0.33 9.29
C PHE A 662 -9.36 -0.52 10.21
N LEU A 663 -9.05 0.46 11.06
CA LEU A 663 -7.94 0.37 12.00
C LEU A 663 -8.17 -0.68 13.09
N TYR A 664 -9.43 -0.87 13.53
CA TYR A 664 -9.80 -1.97 14.42
C TYR A 664 -9.49 -3.33 13.79
N MET A 665 -9.93 -3.55 12.55
CA MET A 665 -9.64 -4.79 11.83
C MET A 665 -8.12 -5.04 11.70
N MET A 666 -7.37 -4.03 11.27
CA MET A 666 -5.92 -4.12 11.14
C MET A 666 -5.22 -4.40 12.47
N THR A 667 -5.61 -3.69 13.53
CA THR A 667 -5.00 -3.85 14.86
C THR A 667 -5.33 -5.21 15.46
N THR A 668 -6.55 -5.71 15.25
CA THR A 668 -6.95 -7.04 15.72
C THR A 668 -6.14 -8.12 15.01
N ALA A 669 -6.00 -8.04 13.69
CA ALA A 669 -5.17 -8.97 12.93
C ALA A 669 -3.69 -8.91 13.37
N PHE A 670 -3.15 -7.71 13.58
CA PHE A 670 -1.79 -7.51 14.07
C PHE A 670 -1.57 -8.15 15.46
N VAL A 671 -2.55 -8.02 16.36
CA VAL A 671 -2.49 -8.58 17.72
C VAL A 671 -2.62 -10.11 17.71
N ASP A 672 -3.54 -10.64 16.91
CA ASP A 672 -3.95 -12.04 16.95
C ASP A 672 -3.07 -12.96 16.10
N PHE A 673 -2.40 -12.43 15.07
CA PHE A 673 -1.65 -13.22 14.09
C PHE A 673 -0.22 -12.71 13.92
N ASN A 674 0.54 -12.76 15.03
CA ASN A 674 1.99 -12.54 15.04
C ASN A 674 2.49 -11.25 14.34
N GLY A 675 1.71 -10.16 14.40
CA GLY A 675 2.06 -8.87 13.81
C GLY A 675 1.77 -8.73 12.31
N VAL A 676 0.97 -9.62 11.72
CA VAL A 676 0.71 -9.64 10.27
C VAL A 676 0.12 -8.33 9.73
N VAL A 677 0.61 -7.90 8.57
CA VAL A 677 0.11 -6.76 7.80
C VAL A 677 0.02 -7.17 6.32
N PRO A 678 -1.12 -7.72 5.88
CA PRO A 678 -1.29 -8.26 4.54
C PRO A 678 -1.55 -7.17 3.48
N GLU A 679 -1.60 -7.57 2.22
CA GLU A 679 -2.01 -6.72 1.09
C GLU A 679 -3.45 -6.19 1.21
N LYS A 680 -4.40 -7.02 1.67
CA LYS A 680 -5.85 -6.76 1.73
C LYS A 680 -6.53 -7.60 2.81
N PHE A 681 -7.79 -7.29 3.14
CA PHE A 681 -8.56 -7.99 4.17
C PHE A 681 -9.95 -8.40 3.69
N ASP A 682 -10.48 -9.50 4.24
CA ASP A 682 -11.93 -9.76 4.28
C ASP A 682 -12.53 -8.90 5.40
N ALA A 683 -13.21 -7.80 5.03
CA ALA A 683 -13.74 -6.83 5.98
C ALA A 683 -15.05 -7.26 6.65
N VAL A 684 -15.66 -8.35 6.18
CA VAL A 684 -16.88 -8.91 6.76
C VAL A 684 -16.51 -9.91 7.86
N LYS A 685 -15.55 -10.81 7.57
CA LYS A 685 -15.06 -11.80 8.53
C LYS A 685 -13.97 -11.29 9.45
N LEU A 686 -13.44 -10.08 9.20
CA LEU A 686 -12.28 -9.51 9.88
C LEU A 686 -11.05 -10.42 9.79
N SER A 687 -10.81 -10.95 8.60
CA SER A 687 -9.76 -11.95 8.37
C SER A 687 -8.70 -11.45 7.39
N HIS A 688 -7.44 -11.74 7.72
CA HIS A 688 -6.31 -11.60 6.81
C HIS A 688 -6.15 -12.83 5.90
N LEU A 689 -6.95 -13.89 6.08
CA LEU A 689 -6.97 -15.06 5.21
C LEU A 689 -7.90 -14.78 4.03
N VAL A 690 -7.31 -14.43 2.90
CA VAL A 690 -7.99 -14.20 1.63
C VAL A 690 -7.52 -15.25 0.63
N GLU A 691 -8.43 -16.10 0.17
CA GLU A 691 -8.16 -17.20 -0.77
C GLU A 691 -8.54 -16.85 -2.23
N ALA A 692 -8.99 -15.63 -2.50
CA ALA A 692 -9.33 -15.23 -3.87
C ALA A 692 -8.07 -15.12 -4.74
N GLU A 693 -8.14 -15.69 -5.95
CA GLU A 693 -7.08 -15.68 -6.95
C GLU A 693 -5.75 -16.27 -6.41
N TYR A 694 -4.66 -15.49 -6.38
CA TYR A 694 -3.36 -15.93 -5.86
C TYR A 694 -3.24 -15.77 -4.32
N GLY A 695 -4.34 -15.45 -3.65
CA GLY A 695 -4.41 -15.22 -2.22
C GLY A 695 -3.74 -13.94 -1.75
N ASN A 696 -3.53 -13.82 -0.44
CA ASN A 696 -2.89 -12.66 0.17
C ASN A 696 -1.37 -12.73 0.10
N GLN A 697 -0.75 -11.62 -0.30
CA GLN A 697 0.70 -11.42 -0.21
C GLN A 697 1.09 -10.87 1.17
N GLY A 698 2.31 -11.15 1.60
CA GLY A 698 2.85 -10.67 2.90
C GLY A 698 2.56 -11.57 4.11
N LEU A 699 2.00 -12.77 3.90
CA LEU A 699 1.73 -13.75 4.96
C LEU A 699 2.90 -14.71 5.22
N ASP A 700 3.74 -14.97 4.20
CA ASP A 700 4.89 -15.88 4.31
C ASP A 700 6.10 -15.17 4.95
N PHE A 701 6.11 -15.11 6.27
CA PHE A 701 7.26 -14.67 7.06
C PHE A 701 7.49 -15.59 8.25
N LYS A 702 8.74 -15.65 8.73
CA LYS A 702 9.10 -16.42 9.90
C LYS A 702 9.42 -15.50 11.06
N MET A 703 8.79 -15.73 12.20
CA MET A 703 8.97 -15.03 13.48
C MET A 703 8.59 -13.54 13.49
N VAL A 704 9.07 -12.72 12.55
CA VAL A 704 8.85 -11.26 12.54
C VAL A 704 8.54 -10.73 11.13
N PRO A 705 7.45 -9.96 10.96
CA PRO A 705 7.16 -9.29 9.70
C PRO A 705 8.13 -8.13 9.49
N ARG A 706 8.68 -8.00 8.28
CA ARG A 706 9.77 -7.04 7.99
C ARG A 706 9.31 -5.76 7.30
N GLU A 707 8.19 -5.82 6.60
CA GLU A 707 7.82 -4.79 5.62
C GLU A 707 6.33 -4.48 5.55
N GLY A 708 5.45 -5.43 5.92
CA GLY A 708 4.01 -5.28 5.70
C GLY A 708 3.71 -5.07 4.21
N PHE A 709 2.79 -4.17 3.90
CA PHE A 709 2.48 -3.77 2.51
C PHE A 709 2.31 -2.25 2.43
N GLY A 710 2.89 -1.61 1.43
CA GLY A 710 3.05 -0.16 1.32
C GLY A 710 1.77 0.65 1.56
N TRP A 711 0.69 0.38 0.82
CA TRP A 711 -0.57 1.11 1.03
C TRP A 711 -1.28 0.78 2.35
N MET A 712 -0.95 -0.35 2.98
CA MET A 712 -1.59 -0.85 4.20
C MET A 712 -0.95 -0.14 5.37
N ASN A 713 0.38 -0.06 5.33
CA ASN A 713 1.20 0.79 6.18
C ASN A 713 0.68 2.24 6.11
N SER A 714 0.43 2.77 4.90
CA SER A 714 -0.12 4.11 4.72
C SER A 714 -1.53 4.27 5.28
N ALA A 715 -2.45 3.34 5.01
CA ALA A 715 -3.81 3.43 5.55
C ALA A 715 -3.84 3.40 7.08
N TYR A 716 -2.89 2.69 7.71
CA TYR A 716 -2.74 2.75 9.15
C TYR A 716 -2.30 4.15 9.62
N GLN A 717 -1.22 4.70 9.05
CA GLN A 717 -0.71 6.02 9.46
C GLN A 717 -1.70 7.15 9.16
N VAL A 718 -2.31 7.15 7.98
CA VAL A 718 -3.34 8.11 7.57
C VAL A 718 -4.59 7.94 8.43
N GLY A 719 -5.12 6.72 8.58
CA GLY A 719 -6.32 6.50 9.38
C GLY A 719 -6.15 6.90 10.85
N LEU A 720 -4.94 6.78 11.40
CA LEU A 720 -4.64 7.27 12.73
C LEU A 720 -4.84 8.79 12.86
N SER A 721 -4.55 9.59 11.82
CA SER A 721 -4.77 11.06 11.89
C SER A 721 -6.24 11.43 12.01
N PHE A 722 -7.17 10.58 11.58
CA PHE A 722 -8.61 10.78 11.76
C PHE A 722 -9.06 10.44 13.20
N LEU A 723 -8.41 9.50 13.88
CA LEU A 723 -8.88 9.03 15.19
C LEU A 723 -8.58 10.02 16.33
N THR A 724 -9.60 10.28 17.14
CA THR A 724 -9.46 10.97 18.43
C THR A 724 -8.64 10.14 19.43
N THR A 725 -8.13 10.78 20.49
CA THR A 725 -7.41 10.08 21.57
C THR A 725 -8.25 8.98 22.21
N HIS A 726 -9.56 9.16 22.35
CA HIS A 726 -10.46 8.15 22.90
C HIS A 726 -10.58 6.95 21.95
N MET A 727 -10.77 7.22 20.66
CA MET A 727 -10.82 6.19 19.61
C MET A 727 -9.52 5.37 19.56
N ARG A 728 -8.36 6.03 19.56
CA ARG A 728 -7.04 5.36 19.56
C ARG A 728 -6.87 4.41 20.74
N ARG A 729 -7.29 4.83 21.95
CA ARG A 729 -7.25 3.96 23.15
C ARG A 729 -8.19 2.76 23.02
N ALA A 730 -9.38 2.95 22.42
CA ALA A 730 -10.34 1.87 22.24
C ALA A 730 -9.85 0.86 21.18
N VAL A 731 -9.27 1.31 20.07
CA VAL A 731 -8.63 0.44 19.07
C VAL A 731 -7.45 -0.31 19.67
N ALA A 732 -6.61 0.36 20.46
CA ALA A 732 -5.50 -0.28 21.18
C ALA A 732 -5.94 -1.37 22.16
N ALA A 733 -7.14 -1.23 22.73
CA ALA A 733 -7.76 -2.23 23.58
C ALA A 733 -8.58 -3.29 22.80
N CYS A 734 -8.48 -3.30 21.46
CA CYS A 734 -9.27 -4.14 20.56
C CYS A 734 -10.79 -4.07 20.87
N THR A 735 -11.31 -2.88 21.14
CA THR A 735 -12.75 -2.67 21.37
C THR A 735 -13.49 -2.66 20.03
N SER A 736 -14.50 -3.53 19.86
CA SER A 736 -15.21 -3.60 18.58
C SER A 736 -15.97 -2.31 18.24
N PRO A 737 -16.11 -1.95 16.94
CA PRO A 737 -16.87 -0.77 16.53
C PRO A 737 -18.31 -0.78 17.06
N GLU A 738 -18.96 -1.94 17.11
CA GLU A 738 -20.32 -2.09 17.64
C GLU A 738 -20.42 -1.72 19.12
N VAL A 739 -19.41 -2.11 19.93
CA VAL A 739 -19.37 -1.75 21.35
C VAL A 739 -19.04 -0.27 21.53
N PHE A 740 -18.07 0.24 20.77
CA PHE A 740 -17.61 1.63 20.89
C PHE A 740 -18.72 2.62 20.52
N PHE A 741 -19.32 2.47 19.33
CA PHE A 741 -20.38 3.36 18.85
C PHE A 741 -21.76 3.03 19.48
N GLY A 742 -22.02 1.77 19.83
CA GLY A 742 -23.28 1.38 20.50
C GLY A 742 -23.43 1.94 21.92
N ARG A 743 -22.32 2.10 22.67
CA ARG A 743 -22.34 2.77 23.98
C ARG A 743 -22.65 4.27 23.87
N ALA A 744 -22.19 4.93 22.81
CA ALA A 744 -22.47 6.34 22.55
C ALA A 744 -23.97 6.56 22.23
N ALA A 745 -24.55 5.72 21.37
CA ALA A 745 -25.98 5.78 21.04
C ALA A 745 -26.87 5.55 22.29
N ASN A 746 -26.48 4.63 23.18
CA ASN A 746 -27.20 4.40 24.43
C ASN A 746 -27.03 5.54 25.45
N ALA A 747 -25.88 6.22 25.47
CA ALA A 747 -25.65 7.37 26.33
C ALA A 747 -26.44 8.61 25.86
N GLU A 748 -26.55 8.84 24.55
CA GLU A 748 -27.42 9.88 23.97
C GLU A 748 -28.89 9.57 24.21
N ALA A 749 -29.34 8.33 24.02
CA ALA A 749 -30.71 7.93 24.33
C ALA A 749 -31.05 8.11 25.82
N ALA A 750 -30.11 7.81 26.72
CA ALA A 750 -30.26 8.03 28.15
C ALA A 750 -30.26 9.53 28.52
N ALA A 751 -29.46 10.36 27.84
CA ALA A 751 -29.45 11.81 28.03
C ALA A 751 -30.76 12.46 27.53
N VAL A 752 -31.28 12.01 26.38
CA VAL A 752 -32.58 12.45 25.84
C VAL A 752 -33.73 12.05 26.77
N GLN A 753 -33.72 10.82 27.31
CA GLN A 753 -34.68 10.39 28.32
C GLN A 753 -34.57 11.19 29.63
N ALA A 754 -33.34 11.53 30.07
CA ALA A 754 -33.14 12.37 31.24
C ALA A 754 -33.66 13.80 31.02
N THR A 755 -33.47 14.38 29.82
CA THR A 755 -34.02 15.70 29.49
C THR A 755 -35.55 15.71 29.34
N ALA A 756 -36.13 14.63 28.80
CA ALA A 756 -37.58 14.45 28.71
C ALA A 756 -38.22 14.26 30.09
N ALA A 757 -37.53 13.60 31.02
CA ALA A 757 -37.97 13.43 32.41
C ALA A 757 -37.88 14.72 33.25
N THR A 758 -37.14 15.74 32.78
CA THR A 758 -37.00 17.04 33.47
C THR A 758 -37.87 18.16 32.89
N ALA A 759 -38.68 17.88 31.86
CA ALA A 759 -39.48 18.89 31.16
C ALA A 759 -40.90 19.09 31.72
N ASP A 760 -41.20 18.61 32.94
CA ASP A 760 -42.39 19.03 33.67
C ASP A 760 -42.12 19.24 35.18
N PRO A 761 -41.65 20.44 35.58
CA PRO A 761 -41.50 20.79 36.98
C PRO A 761 -42.80 21.31 37.63
N LEU A 762 -43.92 21.41 36.89
CA LEU A 762 -45.10 22.17 37.32
C LEU A 762 -46.47 21.51 37.10
N ASP A 763 -46.56 20.30 36.53
CA ASP A 763 -47.78 19.46 36.48
C ASP A 763 -49.03 20.25 36.05
N LEU A 764 -48.89 21.05 34.98
CA LEU A 764 -49.89 22.02 34.50
C LEU A 764 -50.21 21.87 33.00
N ALA A 765 -50.16 20.65 32.46
CA ALA A 765 -50.72 20.35 31.15
C ALA A 765 -51.81 19.28 31.26
N MET A 766 -53.06 19.74 31.10
CA MET A 766 -54.29 18.96 31.14
C MET A 766 -54.31 17.80 30.13
N GLU A 767 -54.96 16.72 30.57
CA GLU A 767 -55.51 15.64 29.76
C GLU A 767 -56.26 16.14 28.50
N SER A 768 -55.92 15.59 27.35
CA SER A 768 -56.86 15.37 26.23
C SER A 768 -56.35 14.17 25.42
N LEU A 769 -56.87 12.99 25.72
CA LEU A 769 -57.97 12.30 25.01
C LEU A 769 -57.48 11.46 23.82
N ASN A 770 -57.14 10.21 24.12
CA ASN A 770 -57.28 9.09 23.18
C ASN A 770 -58.76 8.73 23.07
N VAL A 771 -59.36 8.94 21.89
CA VAL A 771 -60.56 8.20 21.47
C VAL A 771 -60.38 7.76 20.01
N TYR A 772 -60.52 6.45 19.82
CA TYR A 772 -60.62 5.73 18.56
C TYR A 772 -61.59 6.39 17.55
N VAL A 773 -61.12 6.60 16.30
CA VAL A 773 -61.61 5.98 15.04
C VAL A 773 -60.46 5.98 14.03
#